data_AF-A4EQX2-F1
#
_entry.id   AF-A4EQX2-F1
#
_cell.length_a   1.000
_cell.length_b   1.000
_cell.length_c   1.000
_cell.angle_alpha   90.00
_cell.angle_beta   90.00
_cell.angle_gamma   90.00
#
_symmetry.space_group_name_H-M   'P 1'
#
loop_
_entity.id
_entity.type
_entity.pdbx_description
1 polymer ?
#
loop_
_entity_poly.entity_id
_entity_poly.type
_entity_poly.pdbx_seq_one_letter_code
_entity_poly.pdbx_strand_id
1 'polypeptide(L)'
;MRLMAGEENEMADNFDNPYSASLIGLWDFRSGYETNDTGLGDGIAQDGAGAGGASYAGGWMLGSGDGSRFDVAGTNDDPFDLTEGTLLTTFKPNGIPDSGDQTVVSRGVGDTDDGEGFVVRVGDDGSVQVVHQDGGQTASFATGGGFFNPGDVITIAYGWSPGGVTLVVENETQGTSYQTGDDLTGMTMDVAGPGENSFVIGATETGGESFDGAIDYVAVLDDDVTTNGGGLDGFVEGTSGDDLIDTGYTGDPEGDRIDNGDAIDSSHGPDDDIVDARAGDDTVEAGAGDDTVHGGSGSDSLSGGAGDDVLEGDSSAPGAGGIGNREVFQWDLAPDPDDGGEVDPADDLSGGFSQDTGSVTVDFSTTGAMGSIGSEFTEVPQFVGNINTGGDPADPTSGLSSDASGDGSGAGYRLDFSDPVGDVSFRVNDIDGDSSVMITAFDAAGNPVVVNLAGGPALTLDDTDAVSGNDTARPTDDSVFTSDDNPDTSLLVTIPGPVSAIVITHTQDGGINSSIDITDVYFDALSAPDPIVPGDDTIDGGDGDDVIIGNGGDDSLTGGDGSDSVDGGDGDDIIDTSGGIPLPDRGFPGYSGTTPAIPPVPADADPDDDRDTVDGGEGNDMILTGDDADLITGGGGLDTIDGGIDDDTIDGGADDDLITGGEGSDSIVGGTGDDTIYGGLDPVFPDGLNITDDGSDGRPVDPDPTNGMDTIDGGDGDDVIFGQDDDDVITGGSGNDTIDAGIDDDVVEGGEGDDVITGGHGADTLSGGDGRDTFIGGNAGDVTDGGSGGDDFDVLDLTGSGPFELVDVTDDADGNSISGTVNFLDADGAVTGSMTFGEIEQIIPCFTPGTLIATPDGERLVEDLKAGDRVITRDNGIQSVRWIGSRDLEARDLAAAQHLQPILIRQGALGNGLPERDMMVSPNHRVLVANDKTALYFEDREVLVAAKHLTGLAGVDRVETSKVTYIHFMFDQHEVVLSDGAWTESFQPGDHSLRGLDNAQRNEVFELFPELKSEEGRAAYSSARRSLKRHEARLLVH
;
A
#
# COMPACT_ATOMS: atom_id res chain seq x y z
N MET A 1 -37.93 50.17 -11.50
CA MET A 1 -38.58 50.62 -12.76
C MET A 1 -37.63 50.20 -13.87
N ARG A 2 -37.83 49.01 -14.46
CA ARG A 2 -36.92 48.33 -15.42
C ARG A 2 -35.54 47.95 -14.84
N LEU A 3 -34.76 47.00 -15.38
CA LEU A 3 -34.89 45.79 -16.26
C LEU A 3 -33.48 45.12 -16.23
N MET A 4 -33.24 43.83 -16.49
CA MET A 4 -34.09 42.61 -16.55
C MET A 4 -33.87 41.81 -15.24
N ALA A 5 -33.86 40.48 -15.27
CA ALA A 5 -32.86 39.65 -14.57
C ALA A 5 -31.64 39.44 -15.51
N GLY A 6 -30.69 38.59 -15.15
CA GLY A 6 -29.99 37.80 -16.18
C GLY A 6 -30.85 36.58 -16.48
N GLU A 7 -30.98 36.21 -17.74
CA GLU A 7 -31.36 34.84 -18.12
C GLU A 7 -30.04 34.03 -18.09
N GLU A 8 -30.08 32.84 -17.49
CA GLU A 8 -29.04 31.82 -17.68
C GLU A 8 -29.17 31.30 -19.13
N ASN A 9 -28.06 30.91 -19.76
CA ASN A 9 -28.12 30.25 -21.07
C ASN A 9 -28.61 28.81 -20.84
N GLU A 10 -29.92 28.61 -20.84
CA GLU A 10 -30.51 27.29 -20.97
C GLU A 10 -30.06 26.72 -22.33
N MET A 11 -29.28 25.63 -22.31
CA MET A 11 -28.97 24.81 -23.48
C MET A 11 -30.27 24.21 -24.04
N ALA A 12 -30.21 23.48 -25.17
CA ALA A 12 -31.43 23.08 -25.84
C ALA A 12 -31.98 21.73 -25.35
N ASP A 13 -33.24 21.70 -24.89
CA ASP A 13 -34.02 20.48 -24.61
C ASP A 13 -34.14 19.49 -25.82
N ASN A 14 -33.55 19.81 -26.97
CA ASN A 14 -33.47 18.99 -28.18
C ASN A 14 -32.04 18.91 -28.78
N PHE A 15 -31.03 19.36 -28.04
CA PHE A 15 -29.61 19.11 -28.30
C PHE A 15 -28.95 18.94 -26.92
N ASP A 16 -29.19 17.77 -26.34
CA ASP A 16 -28.57 17.28 -25.11
C ASP A 16 -27.48 16.29 -25.55
N ASN A 17 -26.22 16.67 -25.38
CA ASN A 17 -25.07 15.99 -26.00
C ASN A 17 -23.82 16.24 -25.14
N PRO A 18 -23.04 15.19 -24.78
CA PRO A 18 -21.91 15.34 -23.87
C PRO A 18 -20.84 16.29 -24.42
N TYR A 19 -20.57 16.22 -25.73
CA TYR A 19 -19.56 16.99 -26.45
C TYR A 19 -19.90 18.49 -26.63
N SER A 20 -20.81 19.03 -25.81
CA SER A 20 -21.23 20.44 -25.82
C SER A 20 -20.11 21.44 -25.52
N ALA A 21 -18.98 20.99 -24.96
CA ALA A 21 -17.77 21.80 -24.77
C ALA A 21 -17.11 22.19 -26.10
N SER A 22 -17.03 21.26 -27.05
CA SER A 22 -16.41 21.41 -28.38
C SER A 22 -17.33 22.11 -29.40
N LEU A 23 -18.45 22.68 -28.96
CA LEU A 23 -19.50 23.20 -29.83
C LEU A 23 -19.20 24.61 -30.36
N ILE A 24 -18.71 24.71 -31.61
CA ILE A 24 -18.33 25.98 -32.26
C ILE A 24 -19.43 26.64 -33.10
N GLY A 25 -20.60 26.01 -33.22
CA GLY A 25 -21.79 26.61 -33.83
C GLY A 25 -23.01 25.69 -33.81
N LEU A 26 -24.18 26.22 -33.47
CA LEU A 26 -25.44 25.48 -33.41
C LEU A 26 -26.59 26.31 -34.02
N TRP A 27 -27.28 25.76 -35.00
CA TRP A 27 -28.49 26.36 -35.58
C TRP A 27 -29.72 25.51 -35.22
N ASP A 28 -30.16 25.62 -33.96
CA ASP A 28 -31.45 25.07 -33.55
C ASP A 28 -32.60 25.94 -34.09
N PHE A 29 -33.67 25.30 -34.60
CA PHE A 29 -34.76 26.00 -35.25
C PHE A 29 -35.97 26.25 -34.35
N ARG A 30 -35.77 26.31 -33.02
CA ARG A 30 -36.84 26.55 -32.02
C ARG A 30 -37.41 27.97 -32.13
N SER A 31 -38.65 28.13 -31.65
CA SER A 31 -39.39 29.39 -31.83
C SER A 31 -38.89 30.50 -30.90
N GLY A 32 -38.03 31.35 -31.46
CA GLY A 32 -37.27 32.37 -30.76
C GLY A 32 -35.86 32.52 -31.33
N TYR A 33 -35.30 31.42 -31.87
CA TYR A 33 -33.92 31.29 -32.34
C TYR A 33 -33.80 31.11 -33.87
N GLU A 34 -34.93 31.13 -34.59
CA GLU A 34 -35.14 31.04 -36.07
C GLU A 34 -34.21 31.87 -37.01
N THR A 35 -33.26 32.66 -36.48
CA THR A 35 -32.26 33.49 -37.19
C THR A 35 -30.89 33.55 -36.52
N ASN A 36 -30.68 32.84 -35.42
CA ASN A 36 -29.52 33.01 -34.55
C ASN A 36 -28.61 31.77 -34.64
N ASP A 37 -27.36 31.94 -34.25
CA ASP A 37 -26.57 30.86 -33.65
C ASP A 37 -26.99 30.76 -32.16
N THR A 38 -27.15 29.54 -31.64
CA THR A 38 -27.51 29.28 -30.23
C THR A 38 -26.43 28.57 -29.44
N GLY A 39 -25.31 28.17 -30.08
CA GLY A 39 -24.27 27.36 -29.43
C GLY A 39 -23.48 28.13 -28.38
N LEU A 40 -23.12 29.38 -28.66
CA LEU A 40 -22.11 30.10 -27.87
C LEU A 40 -22.51 31.51 -27.39
N GLY A 41 -21.92 31.89 -26.24
CA GLY A 41 -21.88 33.26 -25.72
C GLY A 41 -20.58 34.00 -26.05
N ASP A 42 -19.76 33.46 -26.96
CA ASP A 42 -18.39 33.85 -27.31
C ASP A 42 -18.29 35.25 -27.97
N GLY A 43 -19.28 35.60 -28.78
CA GLY A 43 -19.36 36.83 -29.56
C GLY A 43 -19.05 36.73 -31.05
N ILE A 44 -18.81 35.54 -31.62
CA ILE A 44 -18.71 35.32 -33.07
C ILE A 44 -20.14 35.14 -33.62
N ALA A 45 -20.79 36.25 -33.97
CA ALA A 45 -22.19 36.21 -34.42
C ALA A 45 -22.34 35.58 -35.82
N GLN A 46 -22.69 34.30 -35.88
CA GLN A 46 -22.91 33.52 -37.11
C GLN A 46 -24.37 33.53 -37.61
N ASP A 47 -25.24 34.38 -37.02
CA ASP A 47 -26.65 34.61 -37.36
C ASP A 47 -27.01 34.37 -38.84
N GLY A 48 -27.78 33.31 -39.13
CA GLY A 48 -28.26 32.99 -40.47
C GLY A 48 -29.63 33.60 -40.82
N ALA A 49 -30.10 33.34 -42.04
CA ALA A 49 -31.38 33.86 -42.51
C ALA A 49 -32.18 32.87 -43.39
N GLY A 50 -33.44 32.64 -43.00
CA GLY A 50 -34.40 31.89 -43.81
C GLY A 50 -34.68 32.51 -45.18
N ALA A 51 -34.49 31.71 -46.23
CA ALA A 51 -34.62 32.07 -47.63
C ALA A 51 -35.57 31.13 -48.39
N GLY A 52 -35.94 31.53 -49.63
CA GLY A 52 -36.78 30.77 -50.57
C GLY A 52 -38.27 30.66 -50.21
N GLY A 53 -38.56 30.36 -48.95
CA GLY A 53 -39.89 30.05 -48.42
C GLY A 53 -39.86 29.29 -47.10
N ALA A 54 -38.68 29.10 -46.49
CA ALA A 54 -38.51 28.42 -45.21
C ALA A 54 -39.45 28.98 -44.12
N SER A 55 -39.90 28.08 -43.25
CA SER A 55 -40.78 28.40 -42.12
C SER A 55 -40.53 27.43 -40.96
N TYR A 56 -40.62 27.91 -39.73
CA TYR A 56 -40.19 27.19 -38.54
C TYR A 56 -41.40 26.75 -37.71
N ALA A 57 -41.38 25.53 -37.17
CA ALA A 57 -42.46 25.00 -36.33
C ALA A 57 -41.99 23.84 -35.44
N GLY A 58 -42.20 23.99 -34.12
CA GLY A 58 -42.10 22.88 -33.16
C GLY A 58 -40.70 22.34 -32.91
N GLY A 59 -39.65 23.14 -33.13
CA GLY A 59 -38.24 22.72 -33.10
C GLY A 59 -37.59 22.89 -34.48
N TRP A 60 -38.35 22.66 -35.55
CA TRP A 60 -37.79 22.33 -36.86
C TRP A 60 -37.92 23.46 -37.90
N MET A 61 -36.92 23.62 -38.77
CA MET A 61 -37.05 24.30 -40.06
C MET A 61 -37.74 23.39 -41.07
N LEU A 62 -38.81 23.90 -41.69
CA LEU A 62 -39.55 23.16 -42.72
C LEU A 62 -39.03 23.50 -44.13
N GLY A 63 -38.44 22.50 -44.78
CA GLY A 63 -38.21 22.43 -46.22
C GLY A 63 -39.51 22.34 -47.01
N SER A 64 -39.43 22.45 -48.34
CA SER A 64 -40.61 22.39 -49.22
C SER A 64 -40.34 21.96 -50.66
N GLY A 65 -39.12 21.53 -50.99
CA GLY A 65 -38.70 21.15 -52.33
C GLY A 65 -38.62 22.28 -53.37
N ASP A 66 -38.97 23.53 -53.02
CA ASP A 66 -39.00 24.69 -53.94
C ASP A 66 -38.16 25.87 -53.39
N GLY A 67 -36.88 25.62 -53.09
CA GLY A 67 -35.90 26.65 -52.73
C GLY A 67 -35.86 27.07 -51.26
N SER A 68 -36.73 26.54 -50.39
CA SER A 68 -36.68 26.74 -48.93
C SER A 68 -35.31 26.34 -48.38
N ARG A 69 -34.61 27.26 -47.72
CA ARG A 69 -33.31 27.02 -47.08
C ARG A 69 -33.01 28.06 -46.01
N PHE A 70 -31.92 27.90 -45.27
CA PHE A 70 -31.34 28.88 -44.35
C PHE A 70 -29.90 29.16 -44.79
N ASP A 71 -29.60 30.44 -45.04
CA ASP A 71 -28.25 30.91 -45.44
C ASP A 71 -27.49 31.36 -44.19
N VAL A 72 -26.40 30.69 -43.80
CA VAL A 72 -25.46 31.15 -42.76
C VAL A 72 -24.58 32.28 -43.31
N ALA A 73 -24.26 33.28 -42.49
CA ALA A 73 -23.74 34.57 -42.97
C ALA A 73 -22.26 34.55 -43.39
N GLY A 74 -22.01 34.16 -44.65
CA GLY A 74 -20.71 34.15 -45.35
C GLY A 74 -19.94 35.48 -45.40
N THR A 75 -19.44 35.92 -44.26
CA THR A 75 -18.52 37.07 -44.10
C THR A 75 -17.43 36.84 -43.06
N ASN A 76 -17.38 35.63 -42.49
CA ASN A 76 -16.40 35.14 -41.52
C ASN A 76 -16.45 33.60 -41.57
N ASP A 77 -15.66 33.03 -42.48
CA ASP A 77 -15.49 31.60 -42.76
C ASP A 77 -14.48 30.97 -41.77
N ASP A 78 -13.47 31.77 -41.37
CA ASP A 78 -12.33 31.45 -40.48
C ASP A 78 -12.59 30.43 -39.33
N PRO A 79 -13.73 30.43 -38.59
CA PRO A 79 -13.95 29.51 -37.46
C PRO A 79 -14.21 28.05 -37.85
N PHE A 80 -14.52 27.79 -39.12
CA PHE A 80 -14.85 26.44 -39.62
C PHE A 80 -13.75 25.81 -40.47
N ASP A 81 -12.61 26.48 -40.60
CA ASP A 81 -11.50 26.05 -41.44
C ASP A 81 -10.59 25.10 -40.63
N LEU A 82 -11.22 24.08 -40.03
CA LEU A 82 -10.66 23.19 -39.01
C LEU A 82 -9.89 21.99 -39.60
N THR A 83 -8.92 21.48 -38.82
CA THR A 83 -8.10 20.30 -39.14
C THR A 83 -8.71 18.97 -38.68
N GLU A 84 -9.46 19.00 -37.58
CA GLU A 84 -10.38 17.96 -37.14
C GLU A 84 -11.78 18.55 -36.89
N GLY A 85 -12.77 17.73 -36.54
CA GLY A 85 -14.12 18.19 -36.19
C GLY A 85 -15.23 17.23 -36.60
N THR A 86 -16.44 17.52 -36.13
CA THR A 86 -17.65 16.75 -36.44
C THR A 86 -18.79 17.65 -36.89
N LEU A 87 -19.51 17.26 -37.94
CA LEU A 87 -20.79 17.84 -38.29
C LEU A 87 -21.92 16.92 -37.85
N LEU A 88 -22.75 17.42 -36.92
CA LEU A 88 -23.96 16.74 -36.43
C LEU A 88 -25.21 17.37 -37.06
N THR A 89 -26.17 16.56 -37.52
CA THR A 89 -27.48 17.08 -37.93
C THR A 89 -28.61 16.05 -37.88
N THR A 90 -29.73 16.46 -37.30
CA THR A 90 -30.98 15.68 -37.25
C THR A 90 -32.03 16.27 -38.21
N PHE A 91 -32.58 15.44 -39.10
CA PHE A 91 -33.52 15.84 -40.14
C PHE A 91 -34.58 14.77 -40.43
N LYS A 92 -35.66 15.13 -41.11
CA LYS A 92 -36.82 14.28 -41.39
C LYS A 92 -37.39 14.48 -42.78
N PRO A 93 -37.16 13.58 -43.76
CA PRO A 93 -37.67 13.72 -45.11
C PRO A 93 -39.20 13.56 -45.19
N ASN A 94 -39.91 14.45 -45.90
CA ASN A 94 -41.35 14.30 -46.18
C ASN A 94 -41.64 13.19 -47.21
N GLY A 95 -40.61 12.74 -47.93
CA GLY A 95 -40.72 11.74 -48.99
C GLY A 95 -39.39 11.41 -49.65
N ILE A 96 -39.29 10.21 -50.24
CA ILE A 96 -38.19 9.87 -51.15
C ILE A 96 -38.32 10.76 -52.41
N PRO A 97 -37.24 11.40 -52.90
CA PRO A 97 -37.29 12.31 -54.03
C PRO A 97 -37.87 11.69 -55.32
N ASP A 98 -38.78 12.40 -55.98
CA ASP A 98 -39.46 11.96 -57.23
C ASP A 98 -38.49 11.86 -58.44
N SER A 99 -37.34 12.56 -58.38
CA SER A 99 -36.15 12.41 -59.25
C SER A 99 -35.02 13.36 -58.84
N GLY A 100 -33.79 12.85 -58.71
CA GLY A 100 -32.61 13.60 -58.28
C GLY A 100 -32.58 13.94 -56.79
N ASP A 101 -31.37 14.16 -56.28
CA ASP A 101 -31.10 14.25 -54.84
C ASP A 101 -31.61 15.57 -54.22
N GLN A 102 -31.79 15.56 -52.90
CA GLN A 102 -32.10 16.75 -52.10
C GLN A 102 -31.04 16.97 -51.03
N THR A 103 -30.66 18.23 -50.80
CA THR A 103 -29.56 18.64 -49.92
C THR A 103 -30.09 19.05 -48.55
N VAL A 104 -29.63 18.38 -47.50
CA VAL A 104 -29.95 18.70 -46.10
C VAL A 104 -29.02 19.79 -45.59
N VAL A 105 -27.71 19.66 -45.81
CA VAL A 105 -26.66 20.63 -45.43
C VAL A 105 -25.64 20.73 -46.55
N SER A 106 -25.10 21.93 -46.82
CA SER A 106 -24.01 22.14 -47.78
C SER A 106 -23.08 23.29 -47.40
N ARG A 107 -21.82 23.22 -47.86
CA ARG A 107 -20.77 24.25 -47.75
C ARG A 107 -19.92 24.19 -49.03
N GLY A 108 -19.61 25.32 -49.67
CA GLY A 108 -18.83 25.36 -50.92
C GLY A 108 -19.50 24.84 -52.21
N VAL A 109 -20.76 24.40 -52.19
CA VAL A 109 -21.42 23.72 -53.34
C VAL A 109 -21.91 24.71 -54.41
N GLY A 110 -20.97 25.23 -55.21
CA GLY A 110 -21.17 26.34 -56.17
C GLY A 110 -21.19 26.01 -57.68
N ASP A 111 -21.05 27.06 -58.52
CA ASP A 111 -20.78 27.01 -59.98
C ASP A 111 -19.27 27.23 -60.26
N THR A 112 -18.48 26.98 -59.23
CA THR A 112 -17.02 27.09 -59.10
C THR A 112 -16.43 25.68 -59.25
N ASP A 113 -15.37 25.53 -60.05
CA ASP A 113 -14.83 24.25 -60.58
C ASP A 113 -13.39 24.08 -60.07
N ASP A 114 -13.20 24.33 -58.76
CA ASP A 114 -11.96 24.35 -58.00
C ASP A 114 -11.68 22.97 -57.39
N GLY A 115 -12.69 22.37 -56.76
CA GLY A 115 -12.65 21.00 -56.22
C GLY A 115 -12.72 20.89 -54.69
N GLU A 116 -13.10 21.95 -54.01
CA GLU A 116 -13.45 21.99 -52.59
C GLU A 116 -15.00 21.94 -52.42
N GLY A 117 -15.51 21.38 -51.32
CA GLY A 117 -16.94 21.44 -50.95
C GLY A 117 -17.46 20.24 -50.14
N PHE A 118 -18.45 20.48 -49.27
CA PHE A 118 -19.11 19.48 -48.43
C PHE A 118 -20.63 19.45 -48.62
N VAL A 119 -21.24 18.26 -48.64
CA VAL A 119 -22.70 18.12 -48.76
C VAL A 119 -23.29 16.85 -48.13
N VAL A 120 -24.38 17.03 -47.38
CA VAL A 120 -25.28 15.98 -46.88
C VAL A 120 -26.54 15.95 -47.76
N ARG A 121 -26.93 14.76 -48.26
CA ARG A 121 -28.05 14.58 -49.20
C ARG A 121 -28.91 13.37 -48.88
N VAL A 122 -30.14 13.40 -49.40
CA VAL A 122 -30.98 12.21 -49.62
C VAL A 122 -31.17 11.95 -51.12
N GLY A 123 -30.94 10.72 -51.56
CA GLY A 123 -30.98 10.30 -52.97
C GLY A 123 -32.36 9.83 -53.45
N ASP A 124 -32.58 9.79 -54.77
CA ASP A 124 -33.87 9.37 -55.37
C ASP A 124 -34.18 7.86 -55.30
N ASP A 125 -33.30 7.08 -54.67
CA ASP A 125 -33.51 5.70 -54.26
C ASP A 125 -33.77 5.51 -52.76
N GLY A 126 -33.75 6.60 -51.96
CA GLY A 126 -33.90 6.55 -50.50
C GLY A 126 -32.61 6.27 -49.73
N SER A 127 -31.44 6.50 -50.34
CA SER A 127 -30.15 6.54 -49.62
C SER A 127 -29.91 7.90 -48.95
N VAL A 128 -29.16 7.91 -47.85
CA VAL A 128 -28.51 9.08 -47.28
C VAL A 128 -27.07 9.10 -47.79
N GLN A 129 -26.56 10.28 -48.16
CA GLN A 129 -25.27 10.42 -48.85
C GLN A 129 -24.49 11.60 -48.28
N VAL A 130 -23.17 11.42 -48.12
CA VAL A 130 -22.24 12.47 -47.71
C VAL A 130 -21.08 12.51 -48.70
N VAL A 131 -20.76 13.70 -49.20
CA VAL A 131 -19.60 13.93 -50.08
C VAL A 131 -18.79 15.10 -49.52
N HIS A 132 -17.50 14.86 -49.32
CA HIS A 132 -16.53 15.84 -48.83
C HIS A 132 -15.37 15.91 -49.83
N GLN A 133 -15.08 17.11 -50.34
CA GLN A 133 -14.03 17.38 -51.32
C GLN A 133 -13.11 18.47 -50.77
N ASP A 134 -11.80 18.21 -50.80
CA ASP A 134 -10.74 19.13 -50.37
C ASP A 134 -9.54 18.90 -51.30
N GLY A 135 -8.96 19.96 -51.87
CA GLY A 135 -7.67 19.93 -52.59
C GLY A 135 -7.57 19.01 -53.82
N GLY A 136 -8.69 18.40 -54.24
CA GLY A 136 -8.75 17.34 -55.25
C GLY A 136 -8.71 15.90 -54.71
N GLN A 137 -8.77 15.70 -53.38
CA GLN A 137 -9.28 14.51 -52.72
C GLN A 137 -10.83 14.52 -52.70
N THR A 138 -11.46 13.38 -52.47
CA THR A 138 -12.92 13.27 -52.35
C THR A 138 -13.29 12.01 -51.57
N ALA A 139 -13.81 12.20 -50.36
CA ALA A 139 -14.57 11.18 -49.65
C ALA A 139 -16.02 11.18 -50.16
N SER A 140 -16.63 10.01 -50.31
CA SER A 140 -17.99 9.88 -50.86
C SER A 140 -18.66 8.63 -50.31
N PHE A 141 -19.57 8.83 -49.38
CA PHE A 141 -20.27 7.78 -48.65
C PHE A 141 -21.76 7.78 -49.01
N ALA A 142 -22.38 6.61 -48.97
CA ALA A 142 -23.81 6.45 -49.24
C ALA A 142 -24.33 5.19 -48.53
N THR A 143 -25.43 5.34 -47.79
CA THR A 143 -26.18 4.20 -47.25
C THR A 143 -26.75 3.35 -48.38
N GLY A 144 -27.31 2.19 -48.05
CA GLY A 144 -28.16 1.45 -48.98
C GLY A 144 -29.34 2.31 -49.49
N GLY A 145 -29.71 2.16 -50.76
CA GLY A 145 -30.92 2.75 -51.31
C GLY A 145 -32.17 2.14 -50.65
N GLY A 146 -32.95 2.96 -49.96
CA GLY A 146 -34.10 2.56 -49.15
C GLY A 146 -33.83 2.56 -47.63
N PHE A 147 -32.73 3.19 -47.19
CA PHE A 147 -32.36 3.37 -45.78
C PHE A 147 -33.35 4.23 -44.98
N PHE A 148 -34.14 5.09 -45.63
CA PHE A 148 -35.22 5.84 -44.97
C PHE A 148 -36.56 5.74 -45.72
N ASN A 149 -37.64 5.81 -44.94
CA ASN A 149 -39.02 5.95 -45.36
C ASN A 149 -39.50 7.42 -45.24
N PRO A 150 -40.59 7.80 -45.95
CA PRO A 150 -41.23 9.10 -45.82
C PRO A 150 -41.79 9.37 -44.41
N GLY A 151 -41.09 10.21 -43.63
CA GLY A 151 -41.48 10.61 -42.27
C GLY A 151 -40.45 10.30 -41.19
N ASP A 152 -39.39 9.56 -41.53
CA ASP A 152 -38.35 9.14 -40.60
C ASP A 152 -37.48 10.31 -40.13
N VAL A 153 -37.10 10.33 -38.86
CA VAL A 153 -36.00 11.14 -38.33
C VAL A 153 -34.68 10.40 -38.56
N ILE A 154 -33.71 11.12 -39.12
CA ILE A 154 -32.35 10.70 -39.44
C ILE A 154 -31.38 11.66 -38.75
N THR A 155 -30.42 11.11 -38.01
CA THR A 155 -29.27 11.81 -37.48
C THR A 155 -28.00 11.40 -38.22
N ILE A 156 -27.07 12.32 -38.37
CA ILE A 156 -25.75 12.09 -38.97
C ILE A 156 -24.70 12.70 -38.07
N ALA A 157 -23.64 11.95 -37.81
CA ALA A 157 -22.35 12.46 -37.35
C ALA A 157 -21.32 12.23 -38.45
N TYR A 158 -20.68 13.29 -38.94
CA TYR A 158 -19.61 13.20 -39.93
C TYR A 158 -18.33 13.82 -39.38
N GLY A 159 -17.37 12.96 -39.06
CA GLY A 159 -16.05 13.29 -38.55
C GLY A 159 -15.00 13.47 -39.64
N TRP A 160 -14.05 14.37 -39.39
CA TRP A 160 -12.79 14.44 -40.11
C TRP A 160 -11.65 14.70 -39.14
N SER A 161 -10.47 14.18 -39.45
CA SER A 161 -9.26 14.38 -38.66
C SER A 161 -7.99 14.30 -39.52
N PRO A 162 -6.80 14.61 -38.96
CA PRO A 162 -5.53 14.35 -39.63
C PRO A 162 -5.35 12.87 -40.02
N GLY A 163 -5.98 11.94 -39.31
CA GLY A 163 -5.91 10.49 -39.53
C GLY A 163 -6.81 9.99 -40.68
N GLY A 164 -8.02 10.53 -40.83
CA GLY A 164 -8.98 10.05 -41.83
C GLY A 164 -10.30 10.81 -41.79
N VAL A 165 -11.36 10.16 -42.26
CA VAL A 165 -12.74 10.68 -42.16
C VAL A 165 -13.71 9.54 -41.87
N THR A 166 -14.70 9.81 -41.02
CA THR A 166 -15.67 8.83 -40.53
C THR A 166 -17.10 9.38 -40.67
N LEU A 167 -18.06 8.49 -40.89
CA LEU A 167 -19.47 8.81 -41.03
C LEU A 167 -20.29 7.79 -40.24
N VAL A 168 -21.08 8.29 -39.29
CA VAL A 168 -22.23 7.58 -38.71
C VAL A 168 -23.50 8.20 -39.31
N VAL A 169 -24.37 7.39 -39.89
CA VAL A 169 -25.75 7.77 -40.22
C VAL A 169 -26.68 6.90 -39.41
N GLU A 170 -27.54 7.50 -38.61
CA GLU A 170 -28.59 6.82 -37.87
C GLU A 170 -29.95 7.21 -38.41
N ASN A 171 -30.77 6.25 -38.81
CA ASN A 171 -32.19 6.48 -38.94
C ASN A 171 -32.83 6.26 -37.56
N GLU A 172 -32.93 7.28 -36.72
CA GLU A 172 -33.55 7.19 -35.38
C GLU A 172 -34.95 6.57 -35.42
N THR A 173 -35.77 7.00 -36.38
CA THR A 173 -37.13 6.46 -36.58
C THR A 173 -37.14 5.05 -37.19
N GLN A 174 -36.00 4.51 -37.59
CA GLN A 174 -35.80 3.08 -37.87
C GLN A 174 -34.70 2.43 -37.04
N GLY A 175 -34.28 3.04 -35.92
CA GLY A 175 -33.04 2.80 -35.17
C GLY A 175 -31.89 2.15 -35.95
N THR A 176 -31.67 2.49 -37.23
CA THR A 176 -30.74 1.76 -38.12
C THR A 176 -29.52 2.61 -38.39
N SER A 177 -28.37 2.15 -37.93
CA SER A 177 -27.08 2.76 -38.19
C SER A 177 -26.47 2.32 -39.54
N TYR A 178 -25.59 3.17 -40.05
CA TYR A 178 -24.64 2.90 -41.12
C TYR A 178 -23.36 3.69 -40.78
N GLN A 179 -22.34 2.97 -40.31
CA GLN A 179 -21.02 3.53 -40.04
C GLN A 179 -20.04 3.17 -41.17
N THR A 180 -19.17 4.10 -41.54
CA THR A 180 -18.14 3.90 -42.58
C THR A 180 -17.04 4.97 -42.48
N GLY A 181 -15.88 4.75 -43.10
CA GLY A 181 -14.79 5.73 -43.14
C GLY A 181 -13.82 5.48 -44.31
N ASP A 182 -12.82 6.36 -44.44
CA ASP A 182 -11.72 6.24 -45.42
C ASP A 182 -10.43 6.85 -44.84
N ASP A 183 -9.27 6.26 -45.14
CA ASP A 183 -7.93 6.64 -44.65
C ASP A 183 -7.40 7.95 -45.31
N LEU A 184 -8.30 8.88 -45.64
CA LEU A 184 -8.01 10.11 -46.38
C LEU A 184 -7.41 11.18 -45.46
N THR A 185 -6.20 10.92 -44.97
CA THR A 185 -5.40 11.85 -44.16
C THR A 185 -5.39 13.28 -44.73
N GLY A 186 -5.59 14.27 -43.84
CA GLY A 186 -5.47 15.70 -44.17
C GLY A 186 -6.60 16.26 -45.03
N MET A 187 -7.83 15.77 -44.84
CA MET A 187 -9.06 16.45 -45.27
C MET A 187 -9.43 17.52 -44.24
N THR A 188 -9.94 18.68 -44.69
CA THR A 188 -10.27 19.83 -43.83
C THR A 188 -11.56 20.52 -44.27
N MET A 189 -12.23 21.22 -43.36
CA MET A 189 -13.44 22.01 -43.70
C MET A 189 -13.14 23.41 -44.27
N ASP A 190 -11.89 23.72 -44.65
CA ASP A 190 -11.49 24.90 -45.46
C ASP A 190 -11.99 24.73 -46.91
N VAL A 191 -13.31 24.80 -47.08
CA VAL A 191 -14.03 24.56 -48.34
C VAL A 191 -14.89 25.75 -48.77
N ALA A 192 -14.43 26.98 -48.46
CA ALA A 192 -15.16 28.23 -48.70
C ALA A 192 -14.35 29.29 -49.48
N GLY A 193 -14.87 29.72 -50.63
CA GLY A 193 -14.30 30.80 -51.44
C GLY A 193 -14.70 32.20 -50.96
N PRO A 194 -13.84 33.25 -51.10
CA PRO A 194 -14.12 34.59 -50.58
C PRO A 194 -15.42 35.27 -51.10
N GLY A 195 -16.52 35.06 -50.37
CA GLY A 195 -17.87 35.57 -50.65
C GLY A 195 -18.95 34.51 -50.91
N GLU A 196 -18.69 33.25 -50.59
CA GLU A 196 -19.64 32.14 -50.48
C GLU A 196 -20.21 32.06 -49.05
N ASN A 197 -21.20 31.20 -48.78
CA ASN A 197 -21.85 31.08 -47.46
C ASN A 197 -21.18 29.99 -46.61
N SER A 198 -20.94 30.27 -45.32
CA SER A 198 -20.27 29.35 -44.40
C SER A 198 -20.98 28.00 -44.25
N PHE A 199 -22.32 27.98 -44.32
CA PHE A 199 -23.18 26.81 -44.50
C PHE A 199 -24.52 27.23 -45.14
N VAL A 200 -25.16 26.31 -45.85
CA VAL A 200 -26.52 26.45 -46.37
C VAL A 200 -27.33 25.19 -46.08
N ILE A 201 -28.38 25.35 -45.28
CA ILE A 201 -29.20 24.27 -44.71
C ILE A 201 -30.51 24.18 -45.51
N GLY A 202 -30.92 22.99 -45.94
CA GLY A 202 -32.15 22.70 -46.69
C GLY A 202 -32.07 22.88 -48.21
N ALA A 203 -30.94 23.34 -48.76
CA ALA A 203 -30.66 23.35 -50.21
C ALA A 203 -29.15 23.56 -50.47
N THR A 204 -28.73 23.44 -51.72
CA THR A 204 -27.45 24.01 -52.18
C THR A 204 -27.47 25.55 -52.14
N GLU A 205 -26.30 26.20 -52.13
CA GLU A 205 -26.17 27.67 -52.16
C GLU A 205 -27.01 28.36 -53.24
N THR A 206 -27.10 27.74 -54.42
CA THR A 206 -27.85 28.29 -55.56
C THR A 206 -29.37 28.26 -55.36
N GLY A 207 -29.86 27.61 -54.30
CA GLY A 207 -31.26 27.27 -54.08
C GLY A 207 -31.75 26.12 -54.95
N GLY A 208 -30.84 25.32 -55.51
CA GLY A 208 -31.15 24.05 -56.19
C GLY A 208 -31.13 22.86 -55.24
N GLU A 209 -31.67 21.71 -55.69
CA GLU A 209 -31.65 20.44 -54.96
C GLU A 209 -32.18 20.59 -53.52
N SER A 210 -33.30 21.31 -53.37
CA SER A 210 -33.85 21.69 -52.06
C SER A 210 -34.60 20.55 -51.39
N PHE A 211 -34.47 20.50 -50.07
CA PHE A 211 -35.10 19.51 -49.21
C PHE A 211 -36.63 19.73 -49.09
N ASP A 212 -37.38 18.63 -49.18
CA ASP A 212 -38.79 18.52 -48.80
C ASP A 212 -38.87 17.64 -47.55
N GLY A 213 -38.89 18.29 -46.39
CA GLY A 213 -38.77 17.66 -45.08
C GLY A 213 -38.73 18.69 -43.97
N ALA A 214 -38.24 18.28 -42.80
CA ALA A 214 -37.95 19.13 -41.66
C ALA A 214 -36.49 18.92 -41.22
N ILE A 215 -35.81 19.94 -40.70
CA ILE A 215 -34.46 19.85 -40.12
C ILE A 215 -34.55 20.43 -38.72
N ASP A 216 -34.07 19.75 -37.69
CA ASP A 216 -34.24 20.18 -36.29
C ASP A 216 -33.07 21.07 -35.85
N TYR A 217 -31.85 20.60 -36.06
CA TYR A 217 -30.62 21.36 -35.88
C TYR A 217 -29.53 20.98 -36.90
N VAL A 218 -28.53 21.84 -37.01
CA VAL A 218 -27.19 21.51 -37.51
C VAL A 218 -26.20 22.06 -36.48
N ALA A 219 -25.27 21.23 -36.05
CA ALA A 219 -24.21 21.58 -35.11
C ALA A 219 -22.85 21.25 -35.73
N VAL A 220 -21.82 22.01 -35.33
CA VAL A 220 -20.43 21.73 -35.69
C VAL A 220 -19.59 21.72 -34.41
N LEU A 221 -18.87 20.63 -34.22
CA LEU A 221 -17.89 20.43 -33.18
C LEU A 221 -16.48 20.67 -33.76
N ASP A 222 -15.55 21.21 -32.97
CA ASP A 222 -14.13 21.32 -33.35
C ASP A 222 -13.29 20.06 -33.04
N ASP A 223 -13.95 18.95 -32.68
CA ASP A 223 -13.38 17.62 -32.42
C ASP A 223 -14.12 16.47 -33.17
N ASP A 224 -13.47 15.33 -33.41
CA ASP A 224 -13.99 14.16 -34.16
C ASP A 224 -14.56 13.08 -33.22
N VAL A 225 -15.83 13.24 -32.83
CA VAL A 225 -16.53 12.38 -31.87
C VAL A 225 -17.21 11.16 -32.51
N THR A 226 -16.67 10.66 -33.63
CA THR A 226 -17.33 9.64 -34.47
C THR A 226 -16.65 8.27 -34.51
N THR A 227 -15.57 8.10 -33.75
CA THR A 227 -14.76 6.87 -33.66
C THR A 227 -15.24 5.89 -32.60
N ASN A 228 -15.74 6.37 -31.47
CA ASN A 228 -15.93 5.56 -30.27
C ASN A 228 -17.14 4.64 -30.45
N GLY A 229 -16.88 3.32 -30.44
CA GLY A 229 -17.85 2.24 -30.71
C GLY A 229 -18.70 1.85 -29.50
N GLY A 230 -18.77 2.77 -28.55
CA GLY A 230 -19.25 2.71 -27.18
C GLY A 230 -19.15 4.14 -26.63
N GLY A 231 -19.45 4.33 -25.36
CA GLY A 231 -18.93 5.52 -24.68
C GLY A 231 -17.42 5.37 -24.46
N LEU A 232 -16.81 6.44 -23.98
CA LEU A 232 -15.78 6.28 -22.95
C LEU A 232 -16.38 5.42 -21.81
N ASP A 233 -15.58 4.61 -21.11
CA ASP A 233 -16.08 3.78 -20.00
C ASP A 233 -15.50 4.11 -18.61
N GLY A 234 -14.48 4.97 -18.57
CA GLY A 234 -13.85 5.48 -17.35
C GLY A 234 -12.64 4.69 -16.88
N PHE A 235 -12.13 3.76 -17.69
CA PHE A 235 -10.88 3.02 -17.44
C PHE A 235 -9.88 3.25 -18.58
N VAL A 236 -8.61 3.46 -18.25
CA VAL A 236 -7.51 3.49 -19.22
C VAL A 236 -6.88 2.10 -19.29
N GLU A 237 -7.21 1.35 -20.34
CA GLU A 237 -6.82 -0.06 -20.45
C GLU A 237 -5.44 -0.28 -21.12
N GLY A 238 -4.57 -1.03 -20.43
CA GLY A 238 -3.33 -1.62 -20.97
C GLY A 238 -3.57 -2.82 -21.88
N THR A 239 -2.48 -3.40 -22.42
CA THR A 239 -2.56 -4.59 -23.29
C THR A 239 -2.16 -5.90 -22.59
N SER A 240 -1.20 -6.65 -23.13
CA SER A 240 -0.67 -7.88 -22.53
C SER A 240 0.83 -8.00 -22.83
N GLY A 241 1.56 -6.90 -22.60
CA GLY A 241 3.03 -6.91 -22.54
C GLY A 241 3.70 -5.57 -22.85
N ASP A 242 4.51 -5.12 -21.88
CA ASP A 242 5.46 -4.00 -21.90
C ASP A 242 4.99 -2.74 -22.66
N ASP A 243 3.94 -2.12 -22.10
CA ASP A 243 3.33 -0.84 -22.47
C ASP A 243 3.89 0.37 -21.68
N LEU A 244 3.53 1.58 -22.11
CA LEU A 244 3.78 2.84 -21.42
C LEU A 244 2.49 3.66 -21.46
N ILE A 245 1.83 3.77 -20.31
CA ILE A 245 0.58 4.49 -20.11
C ILE A 245 0.95 5.87 -19.56
N ASP A 246 1.11 6.83 -20.47
CA ASP A 246 1.32 8.25 -20.18
C ASP A 246 0.17 9.09 -20.80
N THR A 247 0.16 10.41 -20.56
CA THR A 247 -0.74 11.39 -21.24
C THR A 247 -0.69 11.37 -22.79
N GLY A 248 0.23 10.60 -23.38
CA GLY A 248 0.33 10.33 -24.82
C GLY A 248 -0.20 8.95 -25.26
N TYR A 249 -0.73 8.13 -24.35
CA TYR A 249 -1.22 6.78 -24.61
C TYR A 249 -2.42 6.77 -25.56
N THR A 250 -2.48 5.73 -26.39
CA THR A 250 -3.58 5.50 -27.36
C THR A 250 -3.81 4.00 -27.59
N GLY A 251 -3.49 3.15 -26.63
CA GLY A 251 -3.71 1.70 -26.73
C GLY A 251 -5.14 1.30 -26.36
N ASP A 252 -5.77 2.12 -25.51
CA ASP A 252 -7.14 1.97 -25.03
C ASP A 252 -8.17 1.76 -26.18
N PRO A 253 -9.15 0.83 -26.05
CA PRO A 253 -10.08 0.50 -27.13
C PRO A 253 -11.30 1.44 -27.21
N GLU A 254 -11.72 2.02 -26.09
CA GLU A 254 -12.94 2.82 -25.92
C GLU A 254 -12.68 4.31 -26.19
N GLY A 255 -11.51 4.80 -25.78
CA GLY A 255 -10.91 6.08 -26.15
C GLY A 255 -10.25 6.85 -24.99
N ASP A 256 -10.40 6.36 -23.76
CA ASP A 256 -10.09 6.98 -22.47
C ASP A 256 -8.59 7.28 -22.27
N ARG A 257 -8.28 8.27 -21.42
CA ARG A 257 -6.97 8.97 -21.40
C ARG A 257 -6.62 9.61 -20.07
N ILE A 258 -5.41 9.30 -19.63
CA ILE A 258 -4.68 10.04 -18.60
C ILE A 258 -4.71 11.57 -18.84
N ASP A 259 -5.08 12.36 -17.82
CA ASP A 259 -4.94 13.83 -17.75
C ASP A 259 -5.82 14.59 -18.78
N ASN A 260 -6.94 13.99 -19.25
CA ASN A 260 -7.69 14.45 -20.44
C ASN A 260 -9.14 14.94 -20.19
N GLY A 261 -9.70 14.78 -19.00
CA GLY A 261 -10.99 15.37 -18.64
C GLY A 261 -12.22 14.49 -18.93
N ASP A 262 -12.02 13.19 -19.16
CA ASP A 262 -13.03 12.20 -19.57
C ASP A 262 -13.66 11.38 -18.43
N ALA A 263 -13.15 11.50 -17.19
CA ALA A 263 -13.65 10.80 -16.00
C ALA A 263 -15.19 10.87 -15.85
N ILE A 264 -15.83 9.70 -15.68
CA ILE A 264 -17.27 9.53 -15.93
C ILE A 264 -18.14 9.61 -14.66
N ASP A 265 -17.66 9.13 -13.50
CA ASP A 265 -18.44 9.32 -12.28
C ASP A 265 -18.31 10.75 -11.75
N SER A 266 -19.45 11.41 -11.67
CA SER A 266 -19.67 12.71 -11.03
C SER A 266 -19.24 12.81 -9.54
N SER A 267 -18.76 11.75 -8.91
CA SER A 267 -18.04 11.80 -7.63
C SER A 267 -16.57 12.20 -7.74
N HIS A 268 -15.92 11.89 -8.86
CA HIS A 268 -14.51 12.18 -9.11
C HIS A 268 -14.36 13.58 -9.73
N GLY A 269 -13.15 14.11 -9.72
CA GLY A 269 -12.72 15.23 -10.54
C GLY A 269 -12.64 14.86 -12.03
N PRO A 270 -12.24 15.83 -12.88
CA PRO A 270 -12.18 15.62 -14.32
C PRO A 270 -10.94 14.83 -14.76
N ASP A 271 -9.87 14.96 -13.99
CA ASP A 271 -8.52 14.51 -14.31
C ASP A 271 -8.11 13.36 -13.35
N ASP A 272 -9.10 12.72 -12.69
CA ASP A 272 -9.01 11.60 -11.75
C ASP A 272 -9.19 10.28 -12.53
N ASP A 273 -8.10 9.58 -12.81
CA ASP A 273 -8.05 8.45 -13.75
C ASP A 273 -8.07 7.08 -13.05
N ILE A 274 -8.64 6.07 -13.73
CA ILE A 274 -8.60 4.66 -13.28
C ILE A 274 -7.86 3.83 -14.34
N VAL A 275 -6.78 3.14 -13.96
CA VAL A 275 -5.87 2.46 -14.89
C VAL A 275 -5.82 0.95 -14.63
N ASP A 276 -5.88 0.14 -15.69
CA ASP A 276 -5.74 -1.33 -15.67
C ASP A 276 -4.62 -1.73 -16.64
N ALA A 277 -3.36 -1.71 -16.21
CA ALA A 277 -2.19 -1.92 -17.09
C ALA A 277 -2.04 -3.40 -17.54
N ARG A 278 -2.43 -4.33 -16.66
CA ARG A 278 -2.68 -5.77 -16.82
C ARG A 278 -1.50 -6.72 -16.68
N ALA A 279 -0.61 -6.79 -17.66
CA ALA A 279 0.25 -7.96 -17.82
C ALA A 279 1.45 -7.71 -18.74
N GLY A 280 2.50 -7.08 -18.19
CA GLY A 280 3.74 -6.78 -18.87
C GLY A 280 4.89 -6.55 -17.90
N ASP A 281 5.95 -5.91 -18.38
CA ASP A 281 6.87 -5.16 -17.51
C ASP A 281 6.48 -3.68 -17.79
N ASP A 282 5.35 -3.22 -17.25
CA ASP A 282 4.61 -2.03 -17.70
C ASP A 282 5.05 -0.74 -16.98
N THR A 283 4.54 0.42 -17.40
CA THR A 283 4.87 1.72 -16.78
C THR A 283 3.69 2.69 -16.88
N VAL A 284 3.28 3.26 -15.76
CA VAL A 284 2.17 4.22 -15.65
C VAL A 284 2.69 5.55 -15.07
N GLU A 285 2.38 6.67 -15.74
CA GLU A 285 2.53 8.03 -15.22
C GLU A 285 1.10 8.64 -15.17
N ALA A 286 0.41 8.60 -14.01
CA ALA A 286 -1.02 8.97 -13.88
C ALA A 286 -1.25 10.50 -13.79
N GLY A 287 -0.64 11.17 -12.83
CA GLY A 287 -0.17 12.55 -13.01
C GLY A 287 -0.84 13.66 -12.21
N ALA A 288 -2.18 13.79 -12.17
CA ALA A 288 -2.82 15.01 -11.63
C ALA A 288 -4.32 14.93 -11.26
N GLY A 289 -4.78 13.79 -10.74
CA GLY A 289 -6.09 13.65 -10.08
C GLY A 289 -5.96 12.92 -8.75
N ASP A 290 -7.10 12.56 -8.13
CA ASP A 290 -7.14 11.53 -7.08
C ASP A 290 -7.23 10.15 -7.80
N ASP A 291 -6.09 9.60 -8.25
CA ASP A 291 -6.00 8.53 -9.24
C ASP A 291 -6.13 7.11 -8.64
N THR A 292 -6.38 6.09 -9.47
CA THR A 292 -6.40 4.68 -9.07
C THR A 292 -5.74 3.78 -10.12
N VAL A 293 -4.56 3.23 -9.80
CA VAL A 293 -3.72 2.48 -10.74
C VAL A 293 -3.56 1.02 -10.31
N HIS A 294 -3.87 0.12 -11.24
CA HIS A 294 -3.61 -1.32 -11.12
C HIS A 294 -2.53 -1.74 -12.13
N GLY A 295 -1.37 -2.22 -11.66
CA GLY A 295 -0.24 -2.69 -12.49
C GLY A 295 -0.55 -4.02 -13.17
N GLY A 296 -0.28 -5.11 -12.46
CA GLY A 296 -1.15 -6.28 -12.48
C GLY A 296 -0.54 -7.63 -12.79
N SER A 297 0.62 -7.72 -13.45
CA SER A 297 1.35 -8.99 -13.61
C SER A 297 2.72 -8.82 -14.29
N GLY A 298 3.72 -8.42 -13.53
CA GLY A 298 5.11 -8.62 -13.93
C GLY A 298 6.13 -7.92 -13.05
N SER A 299 6.61 -6.76 -13.52
CA SER A 299 7.56 -5.90 -12.80
C SER A 299 7.30 -4.48 -13.32
N ASP A 300 6.28 -3.88 -12.74
CA ASP A 300 5.62 -2.67 -13.20
C ASP A 300 6.20 -1.44 -12.49
N SER A 301 6.06 -0.28 -13.13
CA SER A 301 6.55 1.00 -12.62
C SER A 301 5.39 2.00 -12.56
N LEU A 302 4.82 2.18 -11.38
CA LEU A 302 3.64 3.01 -11.15
C LEU A 302 4.05 4.35 -10.54
N SER A 303 3.41 5.42 -10.99
CA SER A 303 3.49 6.73 -10.33
C SER A 303 2.14 7.41 -10.41
N GLY A 304 1.63 7.86 -9.26
CA GLY A 304 0.41 8.65 -9.13
C GLY A 304 0.71 10.08 -9.58
N GLY A 305 0.74 11.02 -8.64
CA GLY A 305 1.70 12.12 -8.66
C GLY A 305 1.24 13.42 -8.03
N ALA A 306 -0.06 13.69 -7.92
CA ALA A 306 -0.59 14.96 -7.39
C ALA A 306 -2.10 14.94 -7.06
N GLY A 307 -2.53 14.05 -6.18
CA GLY A 307 -3.84 13.98 -5.51
C GLY A 307 -3.81 12.89 -4.44
N ASP A 308 -4.95 12.51 -3.88
CA ASP A 308 -4.99 11.43 -2.86
C ASP A 308 -5.06 10.06 -3.60
N ASP A 309 -3.90 9.48 -3.98
CA ASP A 309 -3.80 8.40 -4.98
C ASP A 309 -3.93 6.96 -4.41
N VAL A 310 -4.31 5.99 -5.26
CA VAL A 310 -4.35 4.55 -4.92
C VAL A 310 -3.55 3.72 -5.93
N LEU A 311 -2.43 3.14 -5.51
CA LEU A 311 -1.46 2.44 -6.37
C LEU A 311 -1.30 0.98 -5.93
N GLU A 312 -1.86 0.04 -6.69
CA GLU A 312 -1.81 -1.41 -6.41
C GLU A 312 -0.98 -2.14 -7.49
N GLY A 313 0.17 -2.72 -7.11
CA GLY A 313 1.09 -3.48 -7.98
C GLY A 313 0.44 -4.70 -8.65
N ASP A 314 0.51 -5.88 -8.03
CA ASP A 314 -0.07 -7.13 -8.53
C ASP A 314 -1.61 -7.23 -8.40
N SER A 315 -2.33 -6.31 -9.05
CA SER A 315 -3.78 -6.16 -8.97
C SER A 315 -4.49 -6.08 -10.34
N SER A 316 -5.81 -5.98 -10.38
CA SER A 316 -6.54 -5.69 -11.64
C SER A 316 -7.85 -4.99 -11.34
N ALA A 317 -8.19 -3.98 -12.15
CA ALA A 317 -9.27 -3.05 -11.84
C ALA A 317 -10.63 -3.78 -11.68
N PRO A 318 -11.40 -3.56 -10.59
CA PRO A 318 -12.67 -4.26 -10.30
C PRO A 318 -13.87 -3.99 -11.24
N GLY A 319 -13.67 -4.13 -12.55
CA GLY A 319 -14.66 -3.86 -13.58
C GLY A 319 -14.11 -3.95 -15.00
N ALA A 320 -12.79 -3.72 -15.18
CA ALA A 320 -12.11 -3.73 -16.47
C ALA A 320 -12.26 -5.10 -17.16
N GLY A 321 -13.13 -5.13 -18.17
CA GLY A 321 -13.70 -6.34 -18.74
C GLY A 321 -12.85 -6.95 -19.85
N GLY A 322 -11.54 -7.11 -19.61
CA GLY A 322 -10.50 -7.35 -20.62
C GLY A 322 -10.94 -8.14 -21.87
N ILE A 323 -11.11 -7.39 -22.97
CA ILE A 323 -11.28 -7.83 -24.37
C ILE A 323 -11.93 -9.21 -24.55
N GLY A 324 -13.18 -9.30 -24.09
CA GLY A 324 -14.04 -10.44 -24.39
C GLY A 324 -14.18 -10.70 -25.89
N ASN A 325 -14.39 -11.96 -26.27
CA ASN A 325 -14.84 -12.23 -27.63
C ASN A 325 -16.35 -11.98 -27.67
N ARG A 326 -16.81 -11.20 -28.65
CA ARG A 326 -18.24 -10.97 -28.85
C ARG A 326 -18.99 -12.27 -29.05
N GLU A 327 -19.82 -12.62 -28.08
CA GLU A 327 -20.67 -13.79 -28.06
C GLU A 327 -22.14 -13.39 -28.21
N VAL A 328 -22.97 -14.36 -28.57
CA VAL A 328 -24.39 -14.12 -28.81
C VAL A 328 -25.25 -15.33 -28.44
N PHE A 329 -26.22 -15.08 -27.58
CA PHE A 329 -27.29 -15.99 -27.26
C PHE A 329 -28.38 -15.92 -28.34
N GLN A 330 -28.58 -17.02 -29.07
CA GLN A 330 -29.48 -17.12 -30.23
C GLN A 330 -30.72 -17.96 -29.91
N TRP A 331 -31.92 -17.44 -30.19
CA TRP A 331 -33.18 -18.17 -29.96
C TRP A 331 -33.43 -19.29 -30.98
N ASP A 332 -32.97 -19.18 -32.23
CA ASP A 332 -33.08 -20.24 -33.25
C ASP A 332 -32.21 -21.49 -32.95
N LEU A 333 -31.20 -21.32 -32.08
CA LEU A 333 -30.38 -22.41 -31.54
C LEU A 333 -30.98 -23.04 -30.26
N ALA A 334 -32.23 -22.71 -29.90
CA ALA A 334 -32.93 -23.34 -28.78
C ALA A 334 -33.24 -24.84 -29.01
N PRO A 335 -33.29 -25.68 -27.96
CA PRO A 335 -33.64 -27.10 -28.11
C PRO A 335 -35.14 -27.33 -28.40
N ASP A 336 -35.46 -27.93 -29.55
CA ASP A 336 -36.80 -28.40 -29.93
C ASP A 336 -37.49 -29.24 -28.80
N PRO A 337 -38.68 -28.83 -28.32
CA PRO A 337 -39.43 -29.51 -27.27
C PRO A 337 -40.40 -30.63 -27.75
N ASP A 338 -40.65 -30.77 -29.06
CA ASP A 338 -41.66 -31.64 -29.71
C ASP A 338 -41.08 -32.91 -30.38
N ASP A 339 -40.12 -32.77 -31.31
CA ASP A 339 -39.64 -33.82 -32.23
C ASP A 339 -38.17 -34.22 -31.98
N GLY A 340 -37.31 -33.23 -31.70
CA GLY A 340 -35.86 -33.34 -31.50
C GLY A 340 -35.01 -32.97 -32.73
N GLY A 341 -35.47 -32.00 -33.53
CA GLY A 341 -34.81 -31.37 -34.66
C GLY A 341 -34.21 -29.99 -34.34
N GLU A 342 -34.52 -29.03 -35.20
CA GLU A 342 -34.31 -27.57 -35.04
C GLU A 342 -35.63 -26.98 -34.51
N VAL A 343 -35.63 -25.88 -33.74
CA VAL A 343 -36.86 -25.31 -33.15
C VAL A 343 -37.79 -24.75 -34.25
N ASP A 344 -39.09 -25.05 -34.18
CA ASP A 344 -40.09 -24.61 -35.17
C ASP A 344 -40.95 -23.46 -34.57
N PRO A 345 -41.46 -22.50 -35.36
CA PRO A 345 -42.30 -21.42 -34.84
C PRO A 345 -43.56 -21.90 -34.10
N ALA A 346 -43.84 -21.26 -32.95
CA ALA A 346 -44.85 -21.66 -31.96
C ALA A 346 -44.47 -22.85 -31.05
N ASP A 347 -43.18 -23.20 -30.94
CA ASP A 347 -42.66 -24.10 -29.90
C ASP A 347 -42.58 -23.41 -28.52
N ASP A 348 -43.06 -24.09 -27.48
CA ASP A 348 -43.17 -23.60 -26.10
C ASP A 348 -41.81 -23.60 -25.38
N LEU A 349 -41.13 -22.45 -25.38
CA LEU A 349 -39.83 -22.24 -24.74
C LEU A 349 -39.94 -22.06 -23.21
N SER A 350 -41.14 -22.03 -22.63
CA SER A 350 -41.31 -21.72 -21.19
C SER A 350 -40.62 -22.70 -20.23
N GLY A 351 -40.19 -23.86 -20.73
CA GLY A 351 -39.41 -24.86 -19.98
C GLY A 351 -37.98 -24.43 -19.59
N GLY A 352 -37.39 -23.45 -20.29
CA GLY A 352 -36.00 -23.03 -20.12
C GLY A 352 -34.97 -23.99 -20.75
N PHE A 353 -33.78 -23.47 -21.07
CA PHE A 353 -32.68 -24.22 -21.66
C PHE A 353 -31.31 -23.55 -21.41
N SER A 354 -30.24 -24.33 -21.50
CA SER A 354 -28.85 -23.86 -21.47
C SER A 354 -28.29 -23.78 -22.89
N GLN A 355 -27.54 -22.73 -23.22
CA GLN A 355 -26.83 -22.57 -24.49
C GLN A 355 -25.34 -22.29 -24.26
N ASP A 356 -24.50 -22.97 -25.04
CA ASP A 356 -23.03 -22.84 -25.08
C ASP A 356 -22.71 -21.83 -26.19
N THR A 357 -22.36 -20.59 -25.85
CA THR A 357 -22.19 -19.48 -26.80
C THR A 357 -20.77 -19.39 -27.37
N GLY A 358 -19.78 -19.92 -26.65
CA GLY A 358 -18.39 -20.03 -27.09
C GLY A 358 -17.43 -20.32 -25.94
N SER A 359 -17.42 -19.43 -24.96
CA SER A 359 -16.73 -19.52 -23.68
C SER A 359 -17.72 -19.46 -22.51
N VAL A 360 -18.75 -18.63 -22.62
CA VAL A 360 -19.86 -18.53 -21.65
C VAL A 360 -20.93 -19.59 -21.94
N THR A 361 -21.65 -20.00 -20.89
CA THR A 361 -22.90 -20.75 -21.00
C THR A 361 -24.04 -19.92 -20.42
N VAL A 362 -25.08 -19.67 -21.22
CA VAL A 362 -26.26 -18.90 -20.82
C VAL A 362 -27.41 -19.84 -20.47
N ASP A 363 -27.89 -19.78 -19.23
CA ASP A 363 -29.07 -20.51 -18.72
C ASP A 363 -30.33 -19.61 -18.83
N PHE A 364 -31.18 -19.88 -19.82
CA PHE A 364 -32.48 -19.23 -19.97
C PHE A 364 -33.56 -19.89 -19.12
N SER A 365 -34.33 -19.08 -18.36
CA SER A 365 -35.47 -19.55 -17.58
C SER A 365 -36.66 -18.58 -17.52
N THR A 366 -37.87 -19.11 -17.35
CA THR A 366 -39.08 -18.30 -17.11
C THR A 366 -39.38 -18.16 -15.61
N THR A 367 -39.67 -16.94 -15.19
CA THR A 367 -39.90 -16.54 -13.80
C THR A 367 -41.21 -15.74 -13.68
N GLY A 368 -41.71 -15.52 -12.46
CA GLY A 368 -42.82 -14.60 -12.16
C GLY A 368 -44.23 -14.97 -12.68
N ALA A 369 -44.35 -15.83 -13.69
CA ALA A 369 -45.52 -16.00 -14.56
C ALA A 369 -46.90 -15.91 -13.87
N MET A 370 -47.70 -14.92 -14.26
CA MET A 370 -49.06 -14.66 -13.78
C MET A 370 -50.05 -14.53 -14.93
N GLY A 371 -51.33 -14.81 -14.64
CA GLY A 371 -52.43 -14.65 -15.58
C GLY A 371 -52.44 -15.70 -16.69
N SER A 372 -52.31 -15.25 -17.94
CA SER A 372 -52.33 -16.08 -19.15
C SER A 372 -51.28 -15.52 -20.13
N ILE A 373 -50.15 -16.21 -20.22
CA ILE A 373 -48.95 -15.79 -20.95
C ILE A 373 -48.52 -16.92 -21.91
N GLY A 374 -48.17 -16.57 -23.15
CA GLY A 374 -47.42 -17.42 -24.10
C GLY A 374 -45.92 -17.12 -24.01
N SER A 375 -45.08 -18.07 -24.41
CA SER A 375 -43.62 -17.89 -24.44
C SER A 375 -43.05 -18.83 -25.50
N GLU A 376 -43.12 -18.39 -26.75
CA GLU A 376 -42.99 -19.23 -27.94
C GLU A 376 -41.87 -18.73 -28.87
N PHE A 377 -41.16 -19.63 -29.55
CA PHE A 377 -40.16 -19.25 -30.56
C PHE A 377 -40.83 -18.57 -31.78
N THR A 378 -40.22 -17.50 -32.30
CA THR A 378 -40.75 -16.71 -33.41
C THR A 378 -39.75 -16.51 -34.56
N GLU A 379 -40.22 -16.77 -35.79
CA GLU A 379 -39.57 -16.40 -37.07
C GLU A 379 -40.18 -15.10 -37.65
N VAL A 380 -40.96 -14.34 -36.88
CA VAL A 380 -41.55 -13.08 -37.38
C VAL A 380 -40.44 -12.02 -37.51
N PRO A 381 -40.41 -11.22 -38.60
CA PRO A 381 -39.46 -10.13 -38.72
C PRO A 381 -39.56 -9.16 -37.55
N GLN A 382 -38.45 -9.04 -36.82
CA GLN A 382 -38.22 -8.10 -35.75
C GLN A 382 -37.33 -6.96 -36.24
N PHE A 383 -37.30 -5.89 -35.47
CA PHE A 383 -36.36 -4.80 -35.68
C PHE A 383 -35.10 -4.98 -34.80
N VAL A 384 -33.91 -4.81 -35.41
CA VAL A 384 -32.58 -5.23 -34.88
C VAL A 384 -31.45 -4.20 -35.06
N GLY A 385 -31.77 -2.95 -35.43
CA GLY A 385 -30.76 -1.90 -35.68
C GLY A 385 -30.18 -1.31 -34.39
N ASN A 386 -28.97 -0.76 -34.45
CA ASN A 386 -28.23 -0.21 -33.29
C ASN A 386 -27.97 -1.22 -32.14
N ILE A 387 -28.16 -2.52 -32.36
CA ILE A 387 -27.59 -3.55 -31.48
C ILE A 387 -26.08 -3.62 -31.76
N ASN A 388 -25.23 -3.58 -30.74
CA ASN A 388 -23.81 -3.88 -30.93
C ASN A 388 -23.62 -5.40 -31.11
N THR A 389 -23.02 -5.78 -32.23
CA THR A 389 -22.85 -7.19 -32.63
C THR A 389 -21.38 -7.58 -32.86
N GLY A 390 -20.41 -6.71 -32.52
CA GLY A 390 -19.00 -6.94 -32.84
C GLY A 390 -18.69 -7.01 -34.35
N GLY A 391 -19.63 -6.56 -35.20
CA GLY A 391 -19.45 -6.43 -36.65
C GLY A 391 -20.08 -7.51 -37.53
N ASP A 392 -20.64 -8.60 -36.96
CA ASP A 392 -21.44 -9.57 -37.73
C ASP A 392 -22.94 -9.16 -37.76
N PRO A 393 -23.73 -9.44 -38.81
CA PRO A 393 -25.13 -8.94 -38.88
C PRO A 393 -26.08 -9.68 -37.93
N ALA A 394 -26.89 -8.93 -37.17
CA ALA A 394 -27.97 -9.51 -36.36
C ALA A 394 -29.06 -10.20 -37.20
N ASP A 395 -29.63 -11.31 -36.72
CA ASP A 395 -30.72 -12.00 -37.40
C ASP A 395 -32.09 -11.39 -37.04
N PRO A 396 -32.83 -10.80 -38.00
CA PRO A 396 -34.13 -10.18 -37.76
C PRO A 396 -35.26 -11.21 -37.59
N THR A 397 -34.96 -12.51 -37.57
CA THR A 397 -35.93 -13.61 -37.55
C THR A 397 -35.62 -14.68 -36.50
N SER A 398 -34.77 -14.36 -35.51
CA SER A 398 -34.59 -15.16 -34.29
C SER A 398 -35.09 -14.39 -33.07
N GLY A 399 -36.03 -14.96 -32.31
CA GLY A 399 -36.59 -14.30 -31.14
C GLY A 399 -37.48 -15.16 -30.24
N LEU A 400 -37.75 -14.64 -29.04
CA LEU A 400 -38.73 -15.14 -28.08
C LEU A 400 -39.96 -14.22 -28.03
N SER A 401 -41.14 -14.77 -28.35
CA SER A 401 -42.42 -14.06 -28.33
C SER A 401 -43.17 -14.24 -27.00
N SER A 402 -43.73 -13.16 -26.44
CA SER A 402 -44.35 -13.10 -25.11
C SER A 402 -45.82 -12.64 -25.16
N ASP A 403 -46.73 -13.57 -25.45
CA ASP A 403 -48.16 -13.28 -25.74
C ASP A 403 -49.02 -13.14 -24.46
N ALA A 404 -49.28 -11.89 -24.01
CA ALA A 404 -50.00 -11.59 -22.77
C ALA A 404 -51.53 -11.40 -22.97
N SER A 405 -52.34 -12.04 -22.10
CA SER A 405 -53.79 -12.16 -22.31
C SER A 405 -54.70 -11.88 -21.09
N GLY A 406 -54.48 -10.71 -20.47
CA GLY A 406 -55.48 -9.88 -19.76
C GLY A 406 -55.06 -9.41 -18.36
N ASP A 407 -55.30 -8.12 -18.06
CA ASP A 407 -55.37 -7.43 -16.74
C ASP A 407 -54.57 -8.13 -15.62
N GLY A 408 -53.27 -7.80 -15.54
CA GLY A 408 -52.34 -8.41 -14.59
C GLY A 408 -51.80 -9.78 -15.02
N SER A 409 -51.70 -10.01 -16.33
CA SER A 409 -50.88 -11.09 -16.90
C SER A 409 -49.44 -10.60 -17.11
N GLY A 410 -48.48 -11.53 -17.14
CA GLY A 410 -47.07 -11.22 -17.37
C GLY A 410 -46.12 -12.33 -16.94
N ALA A 411 -44.85 -12.22 -17.32
CA ALA A 411 -43.76 -13.12 -16.92
C ALA A 411 -42.41 -12.37 -16.94
N GLY A 412 -41.44 -12.90 -16.19
CA GLY A 412 -40.04 -12.52 -16.29
C GLY A 412 -39.26 -13.56 -17.08
N TYR A 413 -38.35 -13.11 -17.93
CA TYR A 413 -37.45 -13.91 -18.74
C TYR A 413 -36.04 -13.65 -18.22
N ARG A 414 -35.43 -14.66 -17.62
CA ARG A 414 -34.11 -14.55 -17.00
C ARG A 414 -33.07 -15.26 -17.86
N LEU A 415 -31.96 -14.57 -18.09
CA LEU A 415 -30.71 -15.13 -18.58
C LEU A 415 -29.73 -15.09 -17.42
N ASP A 416 -29.25 -16.26 -16.99
CA ASP A 416 -28.14 -16.41 -16.04
C ASP A 416 -26.89 -16.75 -16.85
N PHE A 417 -25.80 -15.98 -16.71
CA PHE A 417 -24.51 -16.26 -17.37
C PHE A 417 -23.64 -17.16 -16.47
N SER A 418 -22.80 -18.01 -17.05
CA SER A 418 -21.91 -18.90 -16.26
C SER A 418 -20.78 -18.15 -15.56
N ASP A 419 -20.35 -17.05 -16.19
CA ASP A 419 -19.25 -16.17 -15.86
C ASP A 419 -19.71 -14.73 -16.25
N PRO A 420 -19.17 -13.64 -15.68
CA PRO A 420 -19.66 -12.28 -15.96
C PRO A 420 -19.49 -11.84 -17.43
N VAL A 421 -20.37 -10.95 -17.90
CA VAL A 421 -20.37 -10.42 -19.28
C VAL A 421 -20.45 -8.88 -19.32
N GLY A 422 -19.88 -8.28 -20.37
CA GLY A 422 -19.90 -6.85 -20.67
C GLY A 422 -20.68 -6.50 -21.95
N ASP A 423 -20.82 -5.20 -22.23
CA ASP A 423 -21.62 -4.55 -23.29
C ASP A 423 -22.80 -5.39 -23.79
N VAL A 424 -23.74 -5.71 -22.90
CA VAL A 424 -24.88 -6.55 -23.30
C VAL A 424 -25.86 -5.72 -24.13
N SER A 425 -26.02 -6.08 -25.40
CA SER A 425 -26.84 -5.34 -26.38
C SER A 425 -27.92 -6.23 -27.02
N PHE A 426 -29.17 -5.80 -26.96
CA PHE A 426 -30.32 -6.48 -27.58
C PHE A 426 -31.54 -5.55 -27.76
N ARG A 427 -32.62 -6.06 -28.38
CA ARG A 427 -33.88 -5.33 -28.49
C ARG A 427 -35.08 -6.09 -27.92
N VAL A 428 -36.06 -5.29 -27.50
CA VAL A 428 -37.43 -5.72 -27.23
C VAL A 428 -38.39 -4.97 -28.16
N ASN A 429 -39.15 -5.70 -28.95
CA ASN A 429 -40.03 -5.21 -30.02
C ASN A 429 -41.52 -5.39 -29.66
N ASP A 430 -42.39 -4.80 -30.49
CA ASP A 430 -43.86 -4.78 -30.36
C ASP A 430 -44.39 -4.29 -29.00
N ILE A 431 -43.74 -3.29 -28.38
CA ILE A 431 -44.19 -2.69 -27.11
C ILE A 431 -45.40 -1.77 -27.38
N ASP A 432 -46.54 -2.38 -27.71
CA ASP A 432 -47.81 -1.74 -28.10
C ASP A 432 -48.98 -2.07 -27.15
N GLY A 433 -50.14 -1.45 -27.37
CA GLY A 433 -51.35 -1.75 -26.59
C GLY A 433 -51.17 -1.49 -25.09
N ASP A 434 -51.38 -2.51 -24.25
CA ASP A 434 -51.16 -2.43 -22.80
C ASP A 434 -49.82 -3.05 -22.34
N SER A 435 -48.83 -3.22 -23.25
CA SER A 435 -47.52 -3.78 -22.90
C SER A 435 -46.72 -2.85 -21.97
N SER A 436 -46.06 -3.46 -20.99
CA SER A 436 -45.04 -2.83 -20.16
C SER A 436 -43.86 -3.77 -19.99
N VAL A 437 -42.69 -3.28 -20.37
CA VAL A 437 -41.41 -3.98 -20.25
C VAL A 437 -40.60 -3.30 -19.16
N MET A 438 -39.97 -4.09 -18.29
CA MET A 438 -39.03 -3.62 -17.27
C MET A 438 -37.78 -4.50 -17.35
N ILE A 439 -36.62 -3.90 -17.54
CA ILE A 439 -35.32 -4.59 -17.63
C ILE A 439 -34.59 -4.40 -16.30
N THR A 440 -33.98 -5.46 -15.77
CA THR A 440 -33.09 -5.37 -14.60
C THR A 440 -31.87 -6.27 -14.82
N ALA A 441 -30.67 -5.75 -14.58
CA ALA A 441 -29.41 -6.48 -14.63
C ALA A 441 -28.85 -6.69 -13.22
N PHE A 442 -27.99 -7.70 -13.04
CA PHE A 442 -27.43 -8.05 -11.74
C PHE A 442 -25.95 -8.43 -11.83
N ASP A 443 -25.15 -7.99 -10.87
CA ASP A 443 -23.75 -8.39 -10.68
C ASP A 443 -23.63 -9.83 -10.14
N ALA A 444 -22.41 -10.31 -9.89
CA ALA A 444 -22.16 -11.65 -9.32
C ALA A 444 -22.58 -11.81 -7.84
N ALA A 445 -22.75 -10.70 -7.10
CA ALA A 445 -23.23 -10.70 -5.71
C ALA A 445 -24.77 -10.67 -5.61
N GLY A 446 -25.47 -10.29 -6.69
CA GLY A 446 -26.91 -10.11 -6.79
C GLY A 446 -27.39 -8.68 -6.51
N ASN A 447 -26.52 -7.67 -6.57
CA ASN A 447 -26.90 -6.25 -6.59
C ASN A 447 -27.38 -5.87 -8.01
N PRO A 448 -28.30 -4.90 -8.16
CA PRO A 448 -28.73 -4.43 -9.47
C PRO A 448 -27.68 -3.54 -10.13
N VAL A 449 -27.53 -3.66 -11.45
CA VAL A 449 -26.59 -2.89 -12.29
C VAL A 449 -27.37 -1.93 -13.20
N VAL A 450 -26.77 -0.77 -13.53
CA VAL A 450 -27.34 0.24 -14.45
C VAL A 450 -27.73 -0.39 -15.78
N VAL A 451 -28.91 -0.02 -16.30
CA VAL A 451 -29.39 -0.41 -17.63
C VAL A 451 -29.67 0.84 -18.46
N ASN A 452 -29.10 0.90 -19.66
CA ASN A 452 -29.33 1.99 -20.61
C ASN A 452 -30.42 1.59 -21.60
N LEU A 453 -31.43 2.45 -21.73
CA LEU A 453 -32.62 2.21 -22.56
C LEU A 453 -32.81 3.32 -23.59
N ALA A 454 -32.83 2.95 -24.87
CA ALA A 454 -33.16 3.85 -25.98
C ALA A 454 -34.41 3.33 -26.72
N GLY A 455 -35.57 3.94 -26.39
CA GLY A 455 -36.87 3.60 -26.95
C GLY A 455 -37.27 4.44 -28.16
N GLY A 456 -37.98 3.86 -29.11
CA GLY A 456 -38.58 4.57 -30.23
C GLY A 456 -39.60 5.64 -29.81
N PRO A 457 -39.91 6.61 -30.68
CA PRO A 457 -40.69 7.81 -30.33
C PRO A 457 -42.19 7.57 -30.00
N ALA A 458 -42.69 6.33 -30.04
CA ALA A 458 -44.00 5.98 -29.50
C ALA A 458 -43.93 5.41 -28.07
N LEU A 459 -42.75 5.23 -27.48
CA LEU A 459 -42.53 4.77 -26.11
C LEU A 459 -42.35 5.93 -25.11
N THR A 460 -42.65 5.64 -23.85
CA THR A 460 -42.28 6.41 -22.67
C THR A 460 -41.31 5.56 -21.86
N LEU A 461 -40.22 6.16 -21.40
CA LEU A 461 -39.26 5.55 -20.50
C LEU A 461 -39.44 6.12 -19.09
N ASP A 462 -39.38 5.27 -18.07
CA ASP A 462 -39.47 5.61 -16.65
C ASP A 462 -38.33 4.91 -15.87
N ASP A 463 -37.86 5.51 -14.76
CA ASP A 463 -37.13 4.88 -13.64
C ASP A 463 -38.16 4.30 -12.64
N THR A 464 -38.03 3.03 -12.26
CA THR A 464 -38.93 2.39 -11.28
C THR A 464 -38.26 1.57 -10.16
N ASP A 465 -37.01 1.12 -10.33
CA ASP A 465 -36.27 0.37 -9.31
C ASP A 465 -35.38 1.23 -8.38
N ALA A 466 -35.14 2.49 -8.77
CA ALA A 466 -34.28 3.48 -8.10
C ALA A 466 -32.76 3.20 -8.15
N VAL A 467 -32.29 2.49 -9.16
CA VAL A 467 -30.93 2.63 -9.72
C VAL A 467 -30.92 3.83 -10.70
N SER A 468 -29.74 4.36 -11.05
CA SER A 468 -29.64 5.41 -12.08
C SER A 468 -29.91 4.82 -13.48
N GLY A 469 -30.63 5.55 -14.33
CA GLY A 469 -31.09 5.10 -15.65
C GLY A 469 -32.61 4.92 -15.73
N ASN A 470 -33.15 4.70 -16.93
CA ASN A 470 -34.54 4.29 -17.09
C ASN A 470 -34.59 2.75 -17.15
N ASP A 471 -35.46 2.11 -16.37
CA ASP A 471 -35.58 0.64 -16.31
C ASP A 471 -36.81 0.11 -17.09
N THR A 472 -37.78 0.98 -17.37
CA THR A 472 -39.13 0.61 -17.79
C THR A 472 -39.54 1.31 -19.08
N ALA A 473 -40.11 0.55 -20.02
CA ALA A 473 -40.75 1.05 -21.23
C ALA A 473 -42.26 0.75 -21.27
N ARG A 474 -43.05 1.72 -21.76
CA ARG A 474 -44.50 1.61 -22.02
C ARG A 474 -44.86 2.38 -23.30
N PRO A 475 -45.93 2.02 -24.04
CA PRO A 475 -46.44 2.86 -25.12
C PRO A 475 -47.01 4.19 -24.59
N THR A 476 -46.87 5.26 -25.38
CA THR A 476 -47.36 6.62 -25.07
C THR A 476 -48.89 6.79 -25.13
N ASP A 477 -49.60 5.86 -25.77
CA ASP A 477 -51.07 5.78 -25.84
C ASP A 477 -51.45 4.31 -26.05
N ASP A 478 -52.16 3.72 -25.07
CA ASP A 478 -52.63 2.32 -25.04
C ASP A 478 -53.65 1.94 -26.16
N SER A 479 -53.80 2.80 -27.18
CA SER A 479 -54.50 2.50 -28.44
C SER A 479 -53.64 2.57 -29.70
N VAL A 480 -52.32 2.75 -29.55
CA VAL A 480 -51.31 2.47 -30.58
C VAL A 480 -51.26 0.96 -30.82
N PHE A 481 -51.25 0.58 -32.09
CA PHE A 481 -50.89 -0.76 -32.53
C PHE A 481 -50.03 -0.71 -33.77
N THR A 482 -49.03 -1.59 -33.84
CA THR A 482 -47.88 -1.45 -34.74
C THR A 482 -47.67 -2.70 -35.60
N SER A 483 -46.42 -2.96 -35.98
CA SER A 483 -45.95 -4.26 -36.42
C SER A 483 -44.72 -4.64 -35.59
N ASP A 484 -44.46 -5.93 -35.59
CA ASP A 484 -43.41 -6.65 -34.89
C ASP A 484 -42.00 -6.12 -35.28
N ASP A 485 -41.88 -5.59 -36.51
CA ASP A 485 -40.72 -4.88 -37.06
C ASP A 485 -40.76 -3.35 -36.90
N ASN A 486 -41.67 -2.78 -36.09
CA ASN A 486 -41.80 -1.33 -35.98
C ASN A 486 -40.81 -0.70 -34.97
N PRO A 487 -39.83 0.09 -35.44
CA PRO A 487 -38.92 0.87 -34.61
C PRO A 487 -39.59 1.86 -33.63
N ASP A 488 -40.74 2.46 -33.97
CA ASP A 488 -41.44 3.42 -33.08
C ASP A 488 -41.76 2.83 -31.70
N THR A 489 -41.98 1.51 -31.65
CA THR A 489 -42.39 0.70 -30.50
C THR A 489 -41.34 -0.35 -30.11
N SER A 490 -40.09 -0.10 -30.50
CA SER A 490 -38.92 -0.92 -30.15
C SER A 490 -38.06 -0.25 -29.09
N LEU A 491 -37.47 -1.06 -28.23
CA LEU A 491 -36.56 -0.68 -27.16
C LEU A 491 -35.20 -1.30 -27.43
N LEU A 492 -34.17 -0.47 -27.62
CA LEU A 492 -32.79 -0.90 -27.49
C LEU A 492 -32.43 -0.97 -26.01
N VAL A 493 -31.74 -2.03 -25.63
CA VAL A 493 -31.16 -2.24 -24.31
C VAL A 493 -29.65 -2.34 -24.48
N THR A 494 -28.91 -1.54 -23.72
CA THR A 494 -27.45 -1.67 -23.54
C THR A 494 -27.12 -1.71 -22.05
N ILE A 495 -26.11 -2.52 -21.67
CA ILE A 495 -25.75 -2.77 -20.27
C ILE A 495 -24.22 -2.92 -20.20
N PRO A 496 -23.46 -1.93 -19.68
CA PRO A 496 -22.00 -1.92 -19.79
C PRO A 496 -21.30 -3.16 -19.21
N GLY A 497 -21.70 -3.60 -18.01
CA GLY A 497 -21.05 -4.70 -17.30
C GLY A 497 -20.65 -4.31 -15.87
N PRO A 498 -19.94 -5.18 -15.15
CA PRO A 498 -19.91 -6.64 -15.35
C PRO A 498 -21.22 -7.28 -14.84
N VAL A 499 -21.92 -8.03 -15.70
CA VAL A 499 -23.26 -8.59 -15.41
C VAL A 499 -23.22 -10.11 -15.33
N SER A 500 -23.80 -10.69 -14.28
CA SER A 500 -23.97 -12.16 -14.15
C SER A 500 -25.37 -12.66 -14.49
N ALA A 501 -26.38 -11.77 -14.53
CA ALA A 501 -27.72 -12.12 -15.01
C ALA A 501 -28.58 -10.92 -15.41
N ILE A 502 -29.52 -11.15 -16.35
CA ILE A 502 -30.52 -10.18 -16.80
C ILE A 502 -31.92 -10.74 -16.60
N VAL A 503 -32.89 -9.89 -16.23
CA VAL A 503 -34.31 -10.24 -16.13
C VAL A 503 -35.17 -9.23 -16.91
N ILE A 504 -35.71 -9.69 -18.03
CA ILE A 504 -36.64 -8.96 -18.90
C ILE A 504 -38.07 -9.27 -18.43
N THR A 505 -38.80 -8.30 -17.89
CA THR A 505 -40.14 -8.50 -17.33
C THR A 505 -41.22 -7.88 -18.19
N HIS A 506 -42.01 -8.73 -18.86
CA HIS A 506 -43.23 -8.30 -19.56
C HIS A 506 -44.44 -8.38 -18.62
N THR A 507 -45.17 -7.28 -18.48
CA THR A 507 -46.48 -7.23 -17.83
C THR A 507 -47.50 -6.48 -18.68
N GLN A 508 -48.77 -6.83 -18.52
CA GLN A 508 -49.88 -6.17 -19.19
C GLN A 508 -50.76 -5.44 -18.16
N ASP A 509 -50.88 -4.11 -18.28
CA ASP A 509 -51.52 -3.27 -17.25
C ASP A 509 -53.01 -2.92 -17.49
N GLY A 510 -53.60 -3.40 -18.60
CA GLY A 510 -54.98 -3.11 -18.99
C GLY A 510 -55.84 -4.30 -19.48
N GLY A 511 -56.74 -4.05 -20.44
CA GLY A 511 -57.74 -5.00 -20.97
C GLY A 511 -57.59 -5.40 -22.44
N ILE A 512 -56.50 -5.03 -23.09
CA ILE A 512 -56.10 -5.23 -24.49
C ILE A 512 -54.89 -6.18 -24.46
N ASN A 513 -55.03 -7.39 -25.01
CA ASN A 513 -53.89 -8.32 -25.19
C ASN A 513 -52.71 -7.59 -25.83
N SER A 514 -51.50 -7.87 -25.35
CA SER A 514 -50.27 -7.26 -25.81
C SER A 514 -49.20 -8.34 -26.01
N SER A 515 -48.29 -8.12 -26.97
CA SER A 515 -47.12 -8.98 -27.19
C SER A 515 -45.85 -8.21 -26.82
N ILE A 516 -44.73 -8.92 -26.79
CA ILE A 516 -43.41 -8.39 -27.15
C ILE A 516 -42.63 -9.50 -27.84
N ASP A 517 -41.64 -9.14 -28.66
CA ASP A 517 -40.66 -10.07 -29.20
C ASP A 517 -39.24 -9.63 -28.76
N ILE A 518 -38.48 -10.55 -28.16
CA ILE A 518 -37.13 -10.31 -27.65
C ILE A 518 -36.13 -10.90 -28.66
N THR A 519 -35.19 -10.09 -29.14
CA THR A 519 -34.17 -10.52 -30.11
C THR A 519 -33.11 -11.42 -29.48
N ASP A 520 -32.24 -11.99 -30.31
CA ASP A 520 -30.94 -12.51 -29.85
C ASP A 520 -30.19 -11.46 -29.01
N VAL A 521 -29.37 -11.94 -28.07
CA VAL A 521 -28.67 -11.11 -27.08
C VAL A 521 -27.17 -11.23 -27.25
N TYR A 522 -26.53 -10.10 -27.60
CA TYR A 522 -25.10 -9.98 -27.84
C TYR A 522 -24.43 -9.45 -26.56
N PHE A 523 -23.20 -9.89 -26.29
CA PHE A 523 -22.42 -9.48 -25.12
C PHE A 523 -20.95 -9.82 -25.34
N ASP A 524 -20.05 -9.14 -24.64
CA ASP A 524 -18.66 -9.56 -24.58
C ASP A 524 -18.46 -10.50 -23.40
N ALA A 525 -17.96 -11.70 -23.71
CA ALA A 525 -17.63 -12.71 -22.72
C ALA A 525 -16.34 -12.29 -22.02
N LEU A 526 -16.46 -11.63 -20.86
CA LEU A 526 -15.30 -11.16 -20.10
C LEU A 526 -14.40 -12.36 -19.83
N SER A 527 -13.11 -12.22 -20.14
CA SER A 527 -12.14 -13.23 -19.72
C SER A 527 -12.17 -13.28 -18.19
N ALA A 528 -12.03 -14.48 -17.60
CA ALA A 528 -11.55 -14.51 -16.22
C ALA A 528 -10.19 -13.77 -16.21
N PRO A 529 -9.94 -12.85 -15.26
CA PRO A 529 -8.71 -12.06 -15.23
C PRO A 529 -7.52 -13.01 -15.35
N ASP A 530 -6.52 -12.61 -16.14
CA ASP A 530 -5.34 -13.46 -16.33
C ASP A 530 -4.72 -13.72 -14.94
N PRO A 531 -4.29 -14.96 -14.67
CA PRO A 531 -4.05 -15.39 -13.30
C PRO A 531 -2.76 -14.75 -12.80
N ILE A 532 -2.91 -13.69 -11.98
CA ILE A 532 -1.86 -12.79 -11.54
C ILE A 532 -0.55 -13.52 -11.21
N VAL A 533 0.55 -13.02 -11.76
CA VAL A 533 1.89 -13.62 -11.71
C VAL A 533 2.84 -12.63 -11.04
N PRO A 534 3.06 -12.77 -9.72
CA PRO A 534 3.77 -11.73 -9.00
C PRO A 534 5.23 -11.52 -9.36
N GLY A 535 5.72 -10.30 -9.17
CA GLY A 535 7.12 -9.92 -9.38
C GLY A 535 7.49 -8.49 -8.98
N ASP A 536 8.79 -8.21 -9.12
CA ASP A 536 9.48 -7.08 -8.47
C ASP A 536 9.04 -5.70 -9.03
N ASP A 537 8.20 -4.97 -8.31
CA ASP A 537 7.53 -3.71 -8.71
C ASP A 537 8.26 -2.43 -8.21
N THR A 538 7.84 -1.27 -8.70
CA THR A 538 8.33 0.05 -8.24
C THR A 538 7.20 1.07 -8.24
N ILE A 539 6.84 1.60 -7.07
CA ILE A 539 5.70 2.51 -6.86
C ILE A 539 6.18 3.81 -6.20
N ASP A 540 5.73 4.95 -6.70
CA ASP A 540 6.13 6.32 -6.33
C ASP A 540 4.84 7.16 -6.24
N GLY A 541 4.35 7.46 -5.03
CA GLY A 541 3.09 8.17 -4.75
C GLY A 541 3.03 9.57 -5.36
N GLY A 542 3.36 10.61 -4.58
CA GLY A 542 3.63 11.94 -5.11
C GLY A 542 3.46 13.11 -4.13
N ASP A 543 2.52 14.01 -4.46
CA ASP A 543 2.07 15.13 -3.62
C ASP A 543 0.63 14.76 -3.12
N GLY A 544 0.44 13.92 -2.07
CA GLY A 544 -0.86 13.29 -1.74
C GLY A 544 -0.96 12.56 -0.37
N ASP A 545 -2.18 12.27 0.12
CA ASP A 545 -2.42 11.29 1.22
C ASP A 545 -2.63 9.88 0.60
N ASP A 546 -1.55 9.17 0.23
CA ASP A 546 -1.61 8.05 -0.74
C ASP A 546 -1.84 6.66 -0.11
N VAL A 547 -2.33 5.72 -0.93
CA VAL A 547 -2.49 4.29 -0.58
C VAL A 547 -1.69 3.41 -1.55
N ILE A 548 -0.66 2.75 -1.05
CA ILE A 548 0.27 1.94 -1.85
C ILE A 548 0.21 0.48 -1.41
N ILE A 549 0.10 -0.45 -2.36
CA ILE A 549 0.08 -1.90 -2.10
C ILE A 549 0.97 -2.63 -3.12
N GLY A 550 2.11 -3.18 -2.70
CA GLY A 550 2.99 -3.99 -3.57
C GLY A 550 2.33 -5.32 -3.95
N ASN A 551 1.91 -6.06 -2.92
CA ASN A 551 1.31 -7.41 -2.89
C ASN A 551 2.30 -8.59 -2.94
N GLY A 552 3.45 -8.54 -3.62
CA GLY A 552 4.33 -9.73 -3.69
C GLY A 552 5.44 -9.83 -4.74
N GLY A 553 6.28 -8.80 -4.89
CA GLY A 553 7.61 -8.93 -5.51
C GLY A 553 8.75 -8.90 -4.49
N ASP A 554 9.96 -8.52 -4.92
CA ASP A 554 10.98 -7.94 -4.02
C ASP A 554 10.89 -6.41 -4.26
N ASP A 555 9.93 -5.73 -3.64
CA ASP A 555 9.33 -4.46 -4.14
C ASP A 555 10.05 -3.19 -3.69
N SER A 556 9.78 -2.07 -4.38
CA SER A 556 10.38 -0.75 -4.14
C SER A 556 9.30 0.33 -4.05
N LEU A 557 8.81 0.58 -2.85
CA LEU A 557 7.70 1.47 -2.55
C LEU A 557 8.21 2.82 -2.00
N THR A 558 7.63 3.92 -2.48
CA THR A 558 7.91 5.28 -2.02
C THR A 558 6.59 6.02 -1.91
N GLY A 559 6.38 6.64 -0.74
CA GLY A 559 5.22 7.48 -0.45
C GLY A 559 5.27 8.83 -1.18
N GLY A 560 5.14 9.93 -0.45
CA GLY A 560 5.14 11.28 -1.03
C GLY A 560 5.62 12.42 -0.13
N ASP A 561 5.13 13.63 -0.42
CA ASP A 561 4.87 14.69 0.57
C ASP A 561 3.39 14.48 1.03
N GLY A 562 3.13 13.83 2.16
CA GLY A 562 1.77 13.61 2.72
C GLY A 562 1.64 12.43 3.70
N SER A 563 0.41 12.07 4.12
CA SER A 563 0.15 11.08 5.18
C SER A 563 -0.24 9.70 4.63
N ASP A 564 0.73 8.83 4.37
CA ASP A 564 0.57 7.67 3.49
C ASP A 564 0.16 6.35 4.19
N SER A 565 -0.30 5.38 3.38
CA SER A 565 -0.72 4.04 3.80
C SER A 565 -0.11 2.96 2.91
N VAL A 566 1.01 2.36 3.35
CA VAL A 566 1.80 1.39 2.56
C VAL A 566 1.68 -0.04 3.10
N ASP A 567 1.40 -1.00 2.21
CA ASP A 567 1.35 -2.46 2.45
C ASP A 567 2.31 -3.13 1.46
N GLY A 568 3.41 -3.73 1.95
CA GLY A 568 4.44 -4.39 1.14
C GLY A 568 3.93 -5.70 0.53
N GLY A 569 4.05 -6.80 1.27
CA GLY A 569 3.33 -8.04 1.00
C GLY A 569 4.12 -9.33 1.21
N ASP A 570 4.50 -9.98 0.10
CA ASP A 570 4.96 -11.38 0.04
C ASP A 570 6.42 -11.47 -0.53
N GLY A 571 7.38 -10.63 -0.10
CA GLY A 571 8.81 -10.73 -0.48
C GLY A 571 9.80 -9.76 0.22
N ASP A 572 11.06 -9.65 -0.25
CA ASP A 572 12.14 -8.87 0.42
C ASP A 572 12.06 -7.35 0.03
N ASP A 573 11.26 -6.56 0.72
CA ASP A 573 10.80 -5.22 0.27
C ASP A 573 11.64 -4.01 0.74
N ILE A 574 11.48 -2.87 0.04
CA ILE A 574 12.05 -1.56 0.42
C ILE A 574 10.94 -0.51 0.43
N ILE A 575 10.70 0.12 1.59
CA ILE A 575 9.68 1.14 1.83
C ILE A 575 10.36 2.42 2.34
N ASP A 576 10.15 3.54 1.64
CA ASP A 576 10.70 4.86 1.99
C ASP A 576 9.57 5.91 1.89
N THR A 577 8.92 6.22 3.01
CA THR A 577 7.89 7.27 3.13
C THR A 577 8.46 8.57 3.69
N SER A 578 9.78 8.67 3.91
CA SER A 578 10.45 9.78 4.61
C SER A 578 10.44 11.17 3.93
N GLY A 579 9.67 11.29 2.85
CA GLY A 579 9.16 12.54 2.27
C GLY A 579 10.09 13.74 2.18
N GLY A 580 9.60 14.87 2.69
CA GLY A 580 10.05 16.21 2.30
C GLY A 580 11.40 16.63 2.89
N ILE A 581 11.40 17.21 4.09
CA ILE A 581 12.59 17.53 4.89
C ILE A 581 12.17 17.52 6.38
N PRO A 582 12.39 16.42 7.13
CA PRO A 582 11.75 16.25 8.41
C PRO A 582 12.14 17.27 9.50
N LEU A 583 11.15 17.66 10.30
CA LEU A 583 11.15 18.76 11.27
C LEU A 583 10.29 18.45 12.52
N PRO A 584 10.89 18.21 13.70
CA PRO A 584 10.11 17.77 14.85
C PRO A 584 9.07 18.79 15.36
N ASP A 585 7.87 18.34 15.75
CA ASP A 585 6.80 19.03 16.51
C ASP A 585 7.40 19.81 17.70
N ARG A 586 8.47 19.30 18.30
CA ARG A 586 9.16 19.90 19.45
C ARG A 586 10.48 20.64 19.16
N GLY A 587 10.77 20.91 17.89
CA GLY A 587 11.76 21.86 17.35
C GLY A 587 12.79 22.52 18.28
N PHE A 588 13.97 21.92 18.36
CA PHE A 588 14.94 22.20 19.40
C PHE A 588 15.75 23.52 19.28
N PRO A 589 16.07 24.20 20.41
CA PRO A 589 16.70 25.52 20.45
C PRO A 589 18.20 25.56 20.10
N GLY A 590 18.82 24.41 19.82
CA GLY A 590 20.19 24.26 19.29
C GLY A 590 21.31 24.23 20.34
N TYR A 591 22.01 23.10 20.40
CA TYR A 591 22.92 22.74 21.49
C TYR A 591 24.35 23.27 21.28
N SER A 592 24.80 24.14 22.19
CA SER A 592 26.14 24.75 22.13
C SER A 592 27.05 24.28 23.28
N GLY A 593 27.66 23.10 23.11
CA GLY A 593 28.60 22.51 24.07
C GLY A 593 28.97 21.07 23.73
N THR A 594 28.03 20.40 23.07
CA THR A 594 28.07 19.09 22.42
C THR A 594 29.11 19.05 21.29
N THR A 595 29.47 17.86 20.78
CA THR A 595 30.46 17.71 19.69
C THR A 595 30.08 16.55 18.75
N PRO A 596 29.36 16.81 17.63
CA PRO A 596 29.12 18.11 16.98
C PRO A 596 28.25 19.07 17.81
N ALA A 597 28.34 20.37 17.49
CA ALA A 597 27.47 21.38 18.09
C ALA A 597 26.26 21.57 17.16
N ILE A 598 25.07 21.31 17.70
CA ILE A 598 23.82 21.13 16.96
C ILE A 598 23.20 22.52 16.67
N PRO A 599 22.71 22.78 15.44
CA PRO A 599 22.01 24.02 15.12
C PRO A 599 20.62 24.07 15.79
N PRO A 600 19.99 25.24 15.92
CA PRO A 600 18.55 25.29 16.19
C PRO A 600 17.78 24.82 14.95
N VAL A 601 16.84 23.91 15.15
CA VAL A 601 15.84 23.46 14.17
C VAL A 601 14.51 24.14 14.56
N PRO A 602 13.64 24.53 13.60
CA PRO A 602 12.30 25.00 13.94
C PRO A 602 11.47 23.85 14.53
N ALA A 603 10.34 24.17 15.16
CA ALA A 603 9.25 23.21 15.27
C ALA A 603 8.37 23.36 14.04
N ASP A 604 7.68 22.32 13.61
CA ASP A 604 6.77 22.48 12.49
C ASP A 604 5.47 23.23 12.85
N ALA A 605 4.58 23.30 11.88
CA ALA A 605 3.51 24.26 11.73
C ALA A 605 2.13 23.59 11.74
N ASP A 606 2.02 22.39 11.16
CA ASP A 606 1.04 21.36 11.51
C ASP A 606 1.83 20.11 12.00
N PRO A 607 1.23 19.21 12.83
CA PRO A 607 1.90 18.02 13.40
C PRO A 607 1.04 16.74 13.17
N ASP A 608 0.46 16.69 11.98
CA ASP A 608 -0.59 15.78 11.53
C ASP A 608 -0.65 15.85 9.97
N ASP A 609 0.46 16.12 9.26
CA ASP A 609 0.50 16.22 7.79
C ASP A 609 1.47 15.28 7.02
N ASP A 610 2.47 14.66 7.65
CA ASP A 610 3.31 13.56 7.07
C ASP A 610 3.15 12.24 7.87
N ARG A 611 1.98 11.98 8.51
CA ARG A 611 1.82 10.77 9.37
C ARG A 611 1.49 9.51 8.57
N ASP A 612 2.40 8.56 8.63
CA ASP A 612 2.31 7.30 7.89
C ASP A 612 1.62 6.15 8.62
N THR A 613 1.27 5.13 7.83
CA THR A 613 1.01 3.76 8.29
C THR A 613 1.65 2.76 7.34
N VAL A 614 2.58 1.95 7.85
CA VAL A 614 3.36 0.97 7.07
C VAL A 614 3.18 -0.44 7.65
N ASP A 615 2.93 -1.44 6.78
CA ASP A 615 2.95 -2.87 7.07
C ASP A 615 3.89 -3.54 6.04
N GLY A 616 5.01 -4.15 6.48
CA GLY A 616 6.00 -4.77 5.59
C GLY A 616 5.50 -6.08 4.98
N GLY A 617 5.20 -7.08 5.81
CA GLY A 617 4.50 -8.31 5.40
C GLY A 617 5.16 -9.62 5.85
N GLU A 618 5.52 -10.50 4.90
CA GLU A 618 6.34 -11.70 5.13
C GLU A 618 7.63 -11.66 4.27
N GLY A 619 8.61 -10.85 4.70
CA GLY A 619 9.79 -10.47 3.91
C GLY A 619 11.16 -10.55 4.61
N ASN A 620 12.01 -9.54 4.36
CA ASN A 620 13.28 -9.23 5.06
C ASN A 620 13.52 -7.71 4.88
N ASP A 621 12.64 -6.90 5.46
CA ASP A 621 12.22 -5.64 4.82
C ASP A 621 13.02 -4.44 5.30
N MET A 622 13.08 -3.39 4.49
CA MET A 622 13.75 -2.14 4.83
C MET A 622 12.76 -0.98 4.84
N ILE A 623 12.33 -0.58 6.04
CA ILE A 623 11.34 0.48 6.27
C ILE A 623 12.05 1.73 6.82
N LEU A 624 11.74 2.89 6.23
CA LEU A 624 12.18 4.21 6.66
C LEU A 624 11.00 5.19 6.54
N THR A 625 10.60 5.80 7.65
CA THR A 625 9.54 6.83 7.70
C THR A 625 10.13 8.21 8.08
N GLY A 626 9.29 9.22 8.32
CA GLY A 626 9.64 10.64 8.12
C GLY A 626 9.75 11.50 9.38
N ASP A 627 8.76 12.39 9.54
CA ASP A 627 8.41 13.13 10.74
C ASP A 627 6.90 13.00 10.99
N ASP A 628 6.40 13.50 12.13
CA ASP A 628 5.11 13.18 12.75
C ASP A 628 5.12 11.94 13.67
N ALA A 629 4.18 10.99 13.58
CA ALA A 629 4.03 10.02 14.67
C ALA A 629 3.40 8.75 14.12
N ASP A 630 4.25 7.87 13.62
CA ASP A 630 3.90 6.87 12.63
C ASP A 630 3.40 5.57 13.26
N LEU A 631 2.84 4.72 12.40
CA LEU A 631 2.42 3.37 12.75
C LEU A 631 3.11 2.36 11.83
N ILE A 632 4.15 1.71 12.33
CA ILE A 632 4.98 0.76 11.58
C ILE A 632 4.77 -0.67 12.10
N THR A 633 4.56 -1.60 11.18
CA THR A 633 4.66 -3.05 11.40
C THR A 633 5.71 -3.61 10.43
N GLY A 634 6.71 -4.35 10.91
CA GLY A 634 7.63 -5.09 10.03
C GLY A 634 6.92 -6.31 9.44
N GLY A 635 6.66 -7.30 10.30
CA GLY A 635 5.67 -8.34 10.08
C GLY A 635 6.21 -9.75 10.30
N GLY A 636 7.27 -10.14 9.57
CA GLY A 636 7.70 -11.53 9.55
C GLY A 636 8.93 -11.82 8.69
N GLY A 637 10.07 -11.25 9.06
CA GLY A 637 11.32 -11.38 8.32
C GLY A 637 12.60 -11.28 9.15
N LEU A 638 13.48 -10.38 8.73
CA LEU A 638 14.72 -10.00 9.41
C LEU A 638 14.86 -8.50 9.18
N ASP A 639 13.93 -7.76 9.74
CA ASP A 639 13.50 -6.49 9.20
C ASP A 639 14.38 -5.37 9.75
N THR A 640 14.45 -4.25 9.03
CA THR A 640 15.27 -3.09 9.37
C THR A 640 14.41 -1.85 9.32
N ILE A 641 14.06 -1.35 10.51
CA ILE A 641 13.13 -0.24 10.73
C ILE A 641 13.88 0.97 11.32
N ASP A 642 13.60 2.16 10.79
CA ASP A 642 14.07 3.47 11.27
C ASP A 642 12.85 4.43 11.23
N GLY A 643 12.24 4.71 12.39
CA GLY A 643 10.98 5.49 12.49
C GLY A 643 11.14 7.00 12.30
N GLY A 644 12.35 7.52 12.51
CA GLY A 644 12.69 8.89 12.15
C GLY A 644 12.55 9.89 13.30
N ILE A 645 11.44 10.62 13.39
CA ILE A 645 11.30 11.83 14.23
C ILE A 645 9.87 12.03 14.78
N ASP A 646 9.79 12.30 16.09
CA ASP A 646 8.59 12.43 16.97
C ASP A 646 7.95 11.10 17.44
N ASP A 647 6.78 11.13 18.09
CA ASP A 647 6.34 10.10 19.08
C ASP A 647 5.78 8.80 18.42
N ASP A 648 6.64 7.92 17.89
CA ASP A 648 6.29 6.78 17.01
C ASP A 648 5.68 5.52 17.67
N THR A 649 5.10 4.63 16.85
CA THR A 649 4.62 3.28 17.26
C THR A 649 5.09 2.18 16.30
N ILE A 650 5.91 1.24 16.80
CA ILE A 650 6.57 0.20 16.01
C ILE A 650 6.28 -1.20 16.60
N ASP A 651 5.92 -2.18 15.75
CA ASP A 651 5.82 -3.61 16.08
C ASP A 651 6.69 -4.40 15.06
N GLY A 652 7.86 -4.90 15.47
CA GLY A 652 8.81 -5.57 14.57
C GLY A 652 8.21 -6.81 13.93
N GLY A 653 7.87 -7.81 14.74
CA GLY A 653 7.06 -8.94 14.33
C GLY A 653 7.64 -10.31 14.72
N ALA A 654 8.43 -10.91 13.84
CA ALA A 654 8.89 -12.30 14.00
C ALA A 654 10.12 -12.68 13.14
N ASP A 655 10.98 -13.53 13.74
CA ASP A 655 12.41 -13.75 13.39
C ASP A 655 13.28 -12.50 13.76
N ASP A 656 14.61 -12.54 13.63
CA ASP A 656 15.57 -11.66 14.36
C ASP A 656 15.68 -10.20 13.81
N ASP A 657 15.00 -9.21 14.40
CA ASP A 657 14.82 -7.85 13.84
C ASP A 657 15.86 -6.78 14.27
N LEU A 658 15.94 -5.67 13.51
CA LEU A 658 16.72 -4.46 13.79
C LEU A 658 15.83 -3.21 13.78
N ILE A 659 15.54 -2.64 14.95
CA ILE A 659 14.68 -1.47 15.11
C ILE A 659 15.47 -0.27 15.63
N THR A 660 15.25 0.89 15.03
CA THR A 660 15.54 2.21 15.57
C THR A 660 14.21 2.96 15.70
N GLY A 661 13.91 3.55 16.86
CA GLY A 661 12.84 4.55 16.99
C GLY A 661 13.25 5.81 16.25
N GLY A 662 13.82 6.79 16.96
CA GLY A 662 14.48 7.91 16.29
C GLY A 662 14.84 9.07 17.19
N GLU A 663 14.10 10.17 17.08
CA GLU A 663 14.05 11.28 18.05
C GLU A 663 12.60 11.52 18.49
N GLY A 664 12.09 10.70 19.41
CA GLY A 664 10.68 10.68 19.79
C GLY A 664 10.38 10.33 21.25
N SER A 665 9.29 9.64 21.53
CA SER A 665 8.98 9.08 22.85
C SER A 665 8.19 7.80 22.61
N ASP A 666 8.93 6.81 22.16
CA ASP A 666 8.46 5.84 21.16
C ASP A 666 7.79 4.64 21.81
N SER A 667 6.93 3.96 21.08
CA SER A 667 6.20 2.77 21.52
C SER A 667 6.63 1.55 20.71
N ILE A 668 7.77 0.95 21.07
CA ILE A 668 8.42 -0.14 20.32
C ILE A 668 8.10 -1.50 20.94
N VAL A 669 7.72 -2.45 20.09
CA VAL A 669 7.70 -3.90 20.37
C VAL A 669 8.67 -4.58 19.40
N GLY A 670 9.54 -5.45 19.90
CA GLY A 670 10.37 -6.33 19.05
C GLY A 670 9.50 -7.42 18.43
N GLY A 671 9.17 -8.45 19.21
CA GLY A 671 8.15 -9.43 18.84
C GLY A 671 8.58 -10.84 19.20
N THR A 672 9.06 -11.61 18.20
CA THR A 672 9.60 -12.96 18.41
C THR A 672 10.84 -13.25 17.54
N GLY A 673 12.00 -12.71 17.91
CA GLY A 673 13.33 -12.98 17.33
C GLY A 673 14.44 -12.81 18.37
N ASP A 674 15.73 -13.01 18.03
CA ASP A 674 16.84 -12.53 18.89
C ASP A 674 17.12 -11.02 18.60
N ASP A 675 16.23 -10.13 19.05
CA ASP A 675 16.03 -8.78 18.46
C ASP A 675 17.10 -7.74 18.87
N THR A 676 17.27 -6.69 18.06
CA THR A 676 18.16 -5.55 18.36
C THR A 676 17.43 -4.21 18.24
N ILE A 677 17.14 -3.59 19.40
CA ILE A 677 16.36 -2.35 19.50
C ILE A 677 17.24 -1.20 20.00
N TYR A 678 17.15 -0.05 19.33
CA TYR A 678 17.55 1.26 19.83
C TYR A 678 16.29 2.11 19.93
N GLY A 679 16.02 2.72 21.09
CA GLY A 679 15.02 3.78 21.20
C GLY A 679 15.47 5.00 20.41
N GLY A 680 16.39 5.78 20.99
CA GLY A 680 17.03 6.88 20.27
C GLY A 680 18.07 6.47 19.20
N LEU A 681 18.11 7.24 18.11
CA LEU A 681 19.12 7.36 17.01
C LEU A 681 20.20 6.26 16.78
N ASP A 682 20.30 5.81 15.52
CA ASP A 682 21.31 4.88 14.97
C ASP A 682 22.76 5.14 15.50
N PRO A 683 23.42 4.15 16.11
CA PRO A 683 24.79 4.26 16.63
C PRO A 683 25.90 4.58 15.60
N VAL A 684 25.63 4.55 14.28
CA VAL A 684 26.53 5.08 13.24
C VAL A 684 26.55 6.62 13.22
N PHE A 685 25.47 7.26 13.70
CA PHE A 685 25.36 8.69 13.97
C PHE A 685 25.56 8.95 15.48
N PRO A 686 26.82 8.98 15.99
CA PRO A 686 27.09 9.08 17.42
C PRO A 686 26.54 10.39 17.98
N ASP A 687 25.45 10.24 18.73
CA ASP A 687 24.59 11.33 19.09
C ASP A 687 25.29 12.38 19.99
N GLY A 688 24.83 13.62 19.88
CA GLY A 688 25.21 14.75 20.70
C GLY A 688 24.07 15.37 21.50
N LEU A 689 22.84 14.84 21.45
CA LEU A 689 21.69 15.27 22.23
C LEU A 689 21.68 14.62 23.60
N ASN A 690 21.90 13.30 23.68
CA ASN A 690 22.14 12.48 24.86
C ASN A 690 22.87 13.30 25.93
N ILE A 691 22.18 13.90 26.91
CA ILE A 691 22.73 14.78 27.95
C ILE A 691 21.82 14.82 29.19
N THR A 692 22.36 14.33 30.31
CA THR A 692 21.73 14.42 31.65
C THR A 692 20.98 15.75 31.92
N ASP A 693 19.72 15.72 32.39
CA ASP A 693 18.87 16.89 32.75
C ASP A 693 19.63 17.89 33.64
N ASP A 694 20.43 17.43 34.60
CA ASP A 694 21.18 18.33 35.50
C ASP A 694 22.55 18.81 34.96
N GLY A 695 23.01 18.26 33.84
CA GLY A 695 24.30 18.54 33.19
C GLY A 695 25.52 18.06 34.00
N SER A 696 25.38 17.00 34.80
CA SER A 696 26.42 16.51 35.73
C SER A 696 27.68 15.98 35.05
N ASP A 697 27.57 15.43 33.84
CA ASP A 697 28.70 14.95 33.05
C ASP A 697 29.61 16.09 32.53
N GLY A 698 29.07 17.31 32.41
CA GLY A 698 29.74 18.52 31.93
C GLY A 698 29.43 18.93 30.48
N ARG A 699 28.46 18.29 29.82
CA ARG A 699 27.74 18.76 28.62
C ARG A 699 26.75 19.90 29.02
N PRO A 700 25.83 20.37 28.16
CA PRO A 700 24.75 21.26 28.61
C PRO A 700 23.81 20.58 29.62
N VAL A 701 22.85 21.37 30.12
CA VAL A 701 21.59 20.87 30.71
C VAL A 701 20.62 20.77 29.54
N ASP A 702 19.84 19.69 29.47
CA ASP A 702 18.81 19.55 28.46
C ASP A 702 17.67 20.62 28.62
N PRO A 703 17.06 21.15 27.54
CA PRO A 703 15.98 22.11 27.66
C PRO A 703 14.55 21.54 27.72
N ASP A 704 14.30 20.27 27.37
CA ASP A 704 12.99 19.62 27.33
C ASP A 704 13.05 18.09 27.63
N PRO A 705 13.37 17.68 28.87
CA PRO A 705 13.62 16.29 29.28
C PRO A 705 12.32 15.48 29.41
N THR A 706 11.63 15.38 28.28
CA THR A 706 10.43 14.59 27.99
C THR A 706 10.30 14.36 26.46
N ASN A 707 11.41 14.31 25.71
CA ASN A 707 11.46 14.11 24.24
C ASN A 707 12.33 12.91 23.81
N GLY A 708 12.65 12.00 24.73
CA GLY A 708 13.23 10.67 24.48
C GLY A 708 12.68 9.60 25.43
N MET A 709 11.43 9.72 25.90
CA MET A 709 10.91 8.83 26.96
C MET A 709 10.26 7.57 26.37
N ASP A 710 11.08 6.57 26.05
CA ASP A 710 10.63 5.44 25.25
C ASP A 710 9.92 4.36 26.08
N THR A 711 9.07 3.58 25.42
CA THR A 711 8.39 2.40 25.96
C THR A 711 8.71 1.22 25.06
N ILE A 712 9.62 0.35 25.53
CA ILE A 712 10.16 -0.78 24.76
C ILE A 712 9.74 -2.11 25.42
N ASP A 713 9.26 -3.08 24.63
CA ASP A 713 8.98 -4.47 25.03
C ASP A 713 9.67 -5.41 24.02
N GLY A 714 10.74 -6.11 24.41
CA GLY A 714 11.53 -6.96 23.52
C GLY A 714 10.71 -8.12 22.96
N GLY A 715 10.27 -9.04 23.83
CA GLY A 715 9.28 -10.06 23.49
C GLY A 715 9.72 -11.50 23.81
N ASP A 716 9.82 -12.36 22.80
CA ASP A 716 10.18 -13.79 22.93
C ASP A 716 11.58 -14.10 22.33
N GLY A 717 12.65 -13.47 22.84
CA GLY A 717 14.03 -13.52 22.28
C GLY A 717 15.22 -13.52 23.26
N ASP A 718 16.47 -13.74 22.80
CA ASP A 718 17.71 -13.40 23.55
C ASP A 718 18.15 -11.94 23.23
N ASP A 719 17.34 -10.96 23.64
CA ASP A 719 17.30 -9.61 23.04
C ASP A 719 18.48 -8.66 23.39
N VAL A 720 18.65 -7.60 22.59
CA VAL A 720 19.63 -6.53 22.81
C VAL A 720 18.97 -5.15 22.70
N ILE A 721 18.75 -4.50 23.85
CA ILE A 721 18.00 -3.23 23.94
C ILE A 721 18.89 -2.09 24.46
N PHE A 722 18.81 -0.94 23.79
CA PHE A 722 19.35 0.35 24.23
C PHE A 722 18.21 1.37 24.28
N GLY A 723 18.00 2.05 25.43
CA GLY A 723 17.00 3.11 25.58
C GLY A 723 17.47 4.41 24.89
N GLN A 724 17.95 5.40 25.65
CA GLN A 724 19.34 5.93 25.57
C GLN A 724 19.55 7.22 26.39
N ASP A 725 18.53 8.08 26.48
CA ASP A 725 18.49 9.37 27.21
C ASP A 725 17.01 9.69 27.49
N ASP A 726 16.70 10.40 28.59
CA ASP A 726 15.34 10.58 29.17
C ASP A 726 14.80 9.37 29.99
N ASP A 727 13.67 9.56 30.70
CA ASP A 727 13.11 8.61 31.70
C ASP A 727 12.44 7.35 31.06
N ASP A 728 13.23 6.43 30.51
CA ASP A 728 12.80 5.23 29.76
C ASP A 728 11.97 4.17 30.54
N VAL A 729 11.16 3.38 29.82
CA VAL A 729 10.43 2.20 30.31
C VAL A 729 10.70 0.97 29.43
N ILE A 730 11.57 0.06 29.89
CA ILE A 730 12.03 -1.10 29.12
C ILE A 730 11.57 -2.43 29.76
N THR A 731 11.04 -3.33 28.95
CA THR A 731 10.84 -4.75 29.25
C THR A 731 11.71 -5.58 28.31
N GLY A 732 12.41 -6.59 28.84
CA GLY A 732 13.09 -7.60 28.02
C GLY A 732 12.07 -8.60 27.46
N GLY A 733 11.83 -9.69 28.19
CA GLY A 733 10.68 -10.55 27.95
C GLY A 733 10.93 -12.02 28.31
N SER A 734 11.19 -12.86 27.30
CA SER A 734 11.28 -14.32 27.42
C SER A 734 12.61 -14.94 26.94
N GLY A 735 13.76 -14.30 27.15
CA GLY A 735 15.06 -14.96 27.00
C GLY A 735 16.17 -14.35 27.84
N ASN A 736 17.40 -14.32 27.32
CA ASN A 736 18.61 -14.01 28.09
C ASN A 736 19.16 -12.61 27.78
N ASP A 737 18.36 -11.59 28.12
CA ASP A 737 18.39 -10.28 27.48
C ASP A 737 19.58 -9.42 27.89
N THR A 738 19.98 -8.49 27.02
CA THR A 738 21.08 -7.53 27.24
C THR A 738 20.58 -6.10 27.10
N ILE A 739 20.31 -5.46 28.25
CA ILE A 739 19.71 -4.12 28.33
C ILE A 739 20.73 -3.10 28.86
N ASP A 740 20.92 -1.98 28.16
CA ASP A 740 21.66 -0.79 28.65
C ASP A 740 20.76 0.44 28.50
N ALA A 741 20.10 0.85 29.59
CA ALA A 741 18.97 1.77 29.54
C ALA A 741 19.35 3.21 29.15
N GLY A 742 20.54 3.70 29.50
CA GLY A 742 21.06 4.97 28.97
C GLY A 742 21.34 6.05 30.00
N ILE A 743 20.47 7.07 30.11
CA ILE A 743 20.68 8.28 30.91
C ILE A 743 19.38 8.85 31.48
N ASP A 744 19.43 9.19 32.79
CA ASP A 744 18.37 9.69 33.67
C ASP A 744 17.52 8.58 34.35
N ASP A 745 16.26 8.79 34.79
CA ASP A 745 15.64 8.00 35.90
C ASP A 745 14.87 6.73 35.44
N ASP A 746 15.52 5.87 34.62
CA ASP A 746 15.01 4.66 33.95
C ASP A 746 14.14 3.67 34.77
N VAL A 747 13.29 2.90 34.10
CA VAL A 747 12.57 1.71 34.63
C VAL A 747 12.79 0.49 33.74
N VAL A 748 13.38 -0.58 34.29
CA VAL A 748 13.68 -1.84 33.55
C VAL A 748 13.11 -3.06 34.28
N GLU A 749 12.43 -3.97 33.56
CA GLU A 749 12.10 -5.34 33.98
C GLU A 749 12.68 -6.32 32.96
N GLY A 750 13.57 -7.25 33.38
CA GLY A 750 14.21 -8.24 32.50
C GLY A 750 13.19 -9.27 31.99
N GLY A 751 13.07 -10.42 32.66
CA GLY A 751 11.93 -11.31 32.43
C GLY A 751 12.12 -12.78 32.84
N GLU A 752 11.95 -13.70 31.89
CA GLU A 752 12.13 -15.16 32.06
C GLU A 752 13.50 -15.70 31.52
N GLY A 753 14.67 -15.13 31.90
CA GLY A 753 15.98 -15.78 31.64
C GLY A 753 17.22 -15.26 32.40
N ASP A 754 18.44 -15.60 31.96
CA ASP A 754 19.70 -15.30 32.67
C ASP A 754 20.26 -13.88 32.31
N ASP A 755 19.51 -12.81 32.65
CA ASP A 755 19.62 -11.46 32.06
C ASP A 755 20.91 -10.66 32.38
N VAL A 756 21.19 -9.63 31.57
CA VAL A 756 22.30 -8.67 31.74
C VAL A 756 21.81 -7.22 31.62
N ILE A 757 21.56 -6.58 32.76
CA ILE A 757 20.94 -5.24 32.85
C ILE A 757 21.97 -4.19 33.30
N THR A 758 21.98 -3.03 32.64
CA THR A 758 22.75 -1.84 33.00
C THR A 758 21.83 -0.63 33.04
N GLY A 759 21.55 -0.10 34.24
CA GLY A 759 20.75 1.14 34.42
C GLY A 759 21.56 2.41 34.23
N GLY A 760 22.31 2.50 33.12
CA GLY A 760 22.82 3.76 32.62
C GLY A 760 23.35 4.78 33.65
N HIS A 761 22.58 5.85 33.87
CA HIS A 761 23.11 7.12 34.39
C HIS A 761 22.15 7.95 35.26
N GLY A 762 21.28 7.39 36.11
CA GLY A 762 20.38 8.20 36.98
C GLY A 762 20.11 7.66 38.40
N ALA A 763 18.82 7.56 38.75
CA ALA A 763 18.26 6.92 39.94
C ALA A 763 17.33 5.73 39.58
N ASP A 764 17.71 5.04 38.52
CA ASP A 764 17.19 3.86 37.84
C ASP A 764 16.52 2.78 38.73
N THR A 765 15.41 2.22 38.25
CA THR A 765 14.63 1.14 38.89
C THR A 765 14.73 -0.15 38.07
N LEU A 766 15.51 -1.11 38.55
CA LEU A 766 15.91 -2.30 37.79
C LEU A 766 15.38 -3.58 38.46
N SER A 767 14.59 -4.37 37.73
CA SER A 767 14.18 -5.72 38.09
C SER A 767 14.83 -6.72 37.13
N GLY A 768 15.35 -7.83 37.67
CA GLY A 768 15.64 -9.04 36.90
C GLY A 768 14.33 -9.79 36.68
N GLY A 769 14.22 -11.02 37.18
CA GLY A 769 12.89 -11.62 37.33
C GLY A 769 12.88 -13.09 37.77
N ASP A 770 12.91 -13.97 36.78
CA ASP A 770 12.71 -15.41 36.90
C ASP A 770 13.96 -16.21 36.43
N GLY A 771 15.17 -15.71 36.74
CA GLY A 771 16.44 -16.29 36.24
C GLY A 771 17.68 -16.29 37.16
N ARG A 772 18.76 -15.61 36.73
CA ARG A 772 20.15 -15.67 37.27
C ARG A 772 20.94 -14.36 37.00
N ASP A 773 20.38 -13.24 37.41
CA ASP A 773 20.50 -11.99 36.64
C ASP A 773 21.77 -11.20 36.97
N THR A 774 22.28 -10.44 36.02
CA THR A 774 23.55 -9.68 36.13
C THR A 774 23.34 -8.19 35.93
N PHE A 775 23.14 -7.49 37.06
CA PHE A 775 23.18 -6.03 37.09
C PHE A 775 24.63 -5.51 37.03
N ILE A 776 24.92 -4.61 36.09
CA ILE A 776 26.24 -3.98 35.92
C ILE A 776 26.13 -2.50 36.31
N GLY A 777 27.07 -2.00 37.12
CA GLY A 777 27.10 -0.57 37.47
C GLY A 777 26.45 -0.21 38.80
N GLY A 778 25.45 0.68 38.78
CA GLY A 778 24.77 1.26 39.95
C GLY A 778 25.32 2.64 40.39
N ASN A 779 24.39 3.58 40.60
CA ASN A 779 24.56 5.03 40.66
C ASN A 779 24.10 5.64 42.01
N ALA A 780 23.35 6.76 42.03
CA ALA A 780 23.17 7.60 43.22
C ALA A 780 21.76 7.64 43.82
N GLY A 781 20.80 6.86 43.31
CA GLY A 781 19.43 6.79 43.84
C GLY A 781 18.70 5.46 43.65
N ASP A 782 19.29 4.60 42.81
CA ASP A 782 18.77 3.42 42.14
C ASP A 782 18.28 2.28 43.05
N VAL A 783 17.39 1.47 42.48
CA VAL A 783 16.65 0.39 43.15
C VAL A 783 16.73 -0.87 42.30
N THR A 784 17.68 -1.74 42.63
CA THR A 784 17.80 -3.08 42.04
C THR A 784 16.96 -4.10 42.81
N ASP A 785 16.29 -5.03 42.15
CA ASP A 785 15.74 -6.25 42.76
C ASP A 785 16.06 -7.45 41.85
N GLY A 786 16.71 -8.49 42.38
CA GLY A 786 17.02 -9.70 41.59
C GLY A 786 15.78 -10.53 41.26
N GLY A 787 14.70 -10.38 42.02
CA GLY A 787 13.50 -11.20 41.89
C GLY A 787 13.51 -12.38 42.86
N SER A 788 12.76 -13.44 42.53
CA SER A 788 12.70 -14.68 43.34
C SER A 788 12.07 -15.87 42.61
N GLY A 789 12.06 -15.83 41.28
CA GLY A 789 11.67 -16.93 40.42
C GLY A 789 12.83 -17.87 40.09
N GLY A 790 12.74 -18.55 38.95
CA GLY A 790 13.91 -19.10 38.26
C GLY A 790 14.82 -20.04 39.04
N ASP A 791 16.12 -19.71 39.03
CA ASP A 791 17.23 -20.44 39.66
C ASP A 791 18.10 -19.53 40.55
N ASP A 792 17.42 -18.60 41.24
CA ASP A 792 17.82 -17.72 42.36
C ASP A 792 19.34 -17.52 42.57
N PHE A 793 20.00 -16.77 41.68
CA PHE A 793 21.46 -16.58 41.81
C PHE A 793 22.00 -15.29 41.19
N ASP A 794 21.62 -14.16 41.77
CA ASP A 794 21.74 -12.88 41.07
C ASP A 794 23.01 -12.11 41.50
N VAL A 795 23.54 -11.26 40.61
CA VAL A 795 24.93 -10.77 40.70
C VAL A 795 25.08 -9.29 40.33
N LEU A 796 24.93 -8.43 41.34
CA LEU A 796 25.26 -7.00 41.25
C LEU A 796 26.79 -6.75 41.16
N ASP A 797 27.28 -6.41 39.96
CA ASP A 797 28.71 -6.18 39.64
C ASP A 797 29.12 -4.70 39.73
N LEU A 798 29.25 -4.20 40.97
CA LEU A 798 29.72 -2.85 41.34
C LEU A 798 31.21 -2.55 40.98
N THR A 799 31.72 -3.01 39.83
CA THR A 799 33.15 -2.94 39.48
C THR A 799 33.56 -1.83 38.51
N GLY A 800 32.70 -0.80 38.40
CA GLY A 800 33.05 0.53 37.88
C GLY A 800 32.91 1.65 38.92
N SER A 801 31.89 1.57 39.78
CA SER A 801 31.26 2.61 40.61
C SER A 801 32.09 3.19 41.79
N GLY A 802 33.41 3.19 41.68
CA GLY A 802 34.31 3.86 42.62
C GLY A 802 34.42 3.18 44.00
N PRO A 803 34.70 3.96 45.07
CA PRO A 803 34.77 3.45 46.43
C PRO A 803 33.38 3.39 47.07
N PHE A 804 32.99 2.24 47.63
CA PHE A 804 31.69 2.06 48.29
C PHE A 804 31.77 1.32 49.64
N GLU A 805 30.72 1.41 50.46
CA GLU A 805 30.50 0.57 51.64
C GLU A 805 29.06 0.04 51.71
N LEU A 806 28.91 -1.27 51.96
CA LEU A 806 27.59 -1.91 52.14
C LEU A 806 27.08 -1.70 53.57
N VAL A 807 25.83 -1.24 53.72
CA VAL A 807 25.18 -1.00 55.02
C VAL A 807 23.79 -1.63 55.10
N ASP A 808 23.31 -1.81 56.34
CA ASP A 808 22.02 -2.38 56.74
C ASP A 808 21.59 -3.71 56.09
N VAL A 809 22.53 -4.39 55.40
CA VAL A 809 22.40 -5.70 54.75
C VAL A 809 21.73 -6.74 55.66
N THR A 810 20.70 -7.39 55.13
CA THR A 810 19.96 -8.50 55.74
C THR A 810 20.01 -9.76 54.89
N ASP A 811 20.09 -10.93 55.55
CA ASP A 811 19.59 -12.17 54.96
C ASP A 811 18.04 -12.08 54.90
N ASP A 812 17.41 -12.63 53.86
CA ASP A 812 15.99 -12.43 53.49
C ASP A 812 14.96 -13.28 54.31
N ALA A 813 13.83 -13.63 53.69
CA ALA A 813 12.76 -14.44 54.26
C ALA A 813 13.02 -15.96 54.23
N ASP A 814 13.78 -16.48 53.27
CA ASP A 814 14.06 -17.91 53.07
C ASP A 814 15.55 -18.29 53.30
N GLY A 815 16.49 -17.42 52.91
CA GLY A 815 17.89 -17.41 53.38
C GLY A 815 18.96 -17.88 52.39
N ASN A 816 18.78 -17.68 51.08
CA ASN A 816 19.83 -17.72 50.05
C ASN A 816 20.47 -16.33 49.83
N SER A 817 19.65 -15.30 49.67
CA SER A 817 20.01 -13.98 49.15
C SER A 817 20.54 -13.01 50.22
N ILE A 818 20.95 -11.81 49.77
CA ILE A 818 21.04 -10.62 50.61
C ILE A 818 20.37 -9.41 49.95
N SER A 819 19.64 -8.65 50.77
CA SER A 819 19.11 -7.32 50.44
C SER A 819 19.76 -6.24 51.32
N GLY A 820 19.90 -5.00 50.84
CA GLY A 820 20.62 -3.94 51.57
C GLY A 820 20.76 -2.59 50.85
N THR A 821 21.79 -1.84 51.23
CA THR A 821 22.09 -0.50 50.68
C THR A 821 23.58 -0.37 50.39
N VAL A 822 23.93 0.16 49.22
CA VAL A 822 25.30 0.56 48.87
C VAL A 822 25.46 2.05 49.14
N ASN A 823 26.45 2.46 49.91
CA ASN A 823 26.83 3.87 50.03
C ASN A 823 28.05 4.15 49.15
N PHE A 824 27.94 5.07 48.20
CA PHE A 824 29.07 5.55 47.40
C PHE A 824 29.86 6.62 48.16
N LEU A 825 31.18 6.65 47.98
CA LEU A 825 32.09 7.40 48.85
C LEU A 825 33.08 8.29 48.07
N ASP A 826 33.22 9.54 48.52
CA ASP A 826 34.23 10.47 47.98
C ASP A 826 35.67 10.10 48.39
N ALA A 827 36.66 10.87 47.92
CA ALA A 827 38.08 10.63 48.21
C ALA A 827 38.51 10.87 49.68
N ASP A 828 37.71 11.57 50.49
CA ASP A 828 37.84 11.64 51.96
C ASP A 828 36.95 10.58 52.66
N GLY A 829 36.08 9.93 51.89
CA GLY A 829 35.08 8.94 52.26
C GLY A 829 33.89 9.51 53.04
N ALA A 830 33.40 10.69 52.67
CA ALA A 830 32.01 11.05 52.94
C ALA A 830 31.09 10.28 51.97
N VAL A 831 29.85 10.00 52.38
CA VAL A 831 28.85 9.41 51.47
C VAL A 831 28.41 10.46 50.46
N THR A 832 28.43 10.11 49.17
CA THR A 832 28.01 10.97 48.05
C THR A 832 26.57 10.70 47.63
N GLY A 833 26.21 9.42 47.51
CA GLY A 833 24.88 8.91 47.14
C GLY A 833 24.70 7.47 47.63
N SER A 834 23.55 6.85 47.35
CA SER A 834 23.29 5.46 47.75
C SER A 834 22.13 4.82 47.00
N MET A 835 22.37 3.66 46.40
CA MET A 835 21.37 2.75 45.83
C MET A 835 20.89 1.71 46.87
N THR A 836 19.74 1.09 46.62
CA THR A 836 19.25 -0.10 47.33
C THR A 836 19.23 -1.33 46.44
N PHE A 837 19.43 -2.50 47.03
CA PHE A 837 19.33 -3.78 46.32
C PHE A 837 18.46 -4.79 47.09
N GLY A 838 17.54 -5.43 46.38
CA GLY A 838 16.75 -6.59 46.77
C GLY A 838 17.38 -7.88 46.25
N GLU A 839 17.25 -8.98 47.02
CA GLU A 839 17.50 -10.36 46.59
C GLU A 839 18.74 -10.61 45.67
N ILE A 840 19.97 -10.38 46.17
CA ILE A 840 21.23 -10.66 45.41
C ILE A 840 22.12 -11.70 46.12
N GLU A 841 22.66 -12.69 45.39
CA GLU A 841 23.53 -13.75 45.94
C GLU A 841 25.02 -13.39 46.06
N GLN A 842 25.61 -12.58 45.15
CA GLN A 842 27.08 -12.53 45.03
C GLN A 842 27.77 -11.19 44.68
N ILE A 843 28.91 -10.94 45.36
CA ILE A 843 29.87 -9.82 45.13
C ILE A 843 31.35 -10.33 45.30
N ILE A 844 32.37 -9.74 44.61
CA ILE A 844 33.61 -10.45 44.15
C ILE A 844 35.04 -9.92 44.65
N PRO A 845 36.08 -10.76 44.99
CA PRO A 845 37.41 -10.31 45.55
C PRO A 845 38.77 -11.04 45.14
N CYS A 846 39.96 -10.56 45.62
CA CYS A 846 41.34 -10.77 45.03
C CYS A 846 42.52 -11.47 45.85
N PHE A 847 43.86 -11.13 45.77
CA PHE A 847 45.10 -11.99 46.07
C PHE A 847 46.45 -11.20 46.39
N THR A 848 47.35 -11.40 47.39
CA THR A 848 48.38 -10.37 47.92
C THR A 848 49.87 -10.25 47.40
N PRO A 849 50.59 -9.08 47.60
CA PRO A 849 52.05 -8.83 47.44
C PRO A 849 53.00 -9.11 48.62
N GLY A 850 54.31 -8.97 48.35
CA GLY A 850 55.44 -9.39 49.19
C GLY A 850 55.79 -10.87 48.98
N THR A 851 54.89 -11.59 48.31
CA THR A 851 54.91 -13.01 47.98
C THR A 851 56.04 -13.33 46.99
N LEU A 852 56.85 -14.34 47.28
CA LEU A 852 57.95 -14.77 46.38
C LEU A 852 57.49 -15.85 45.40
N ILE A 853 57.43 -15.53 44.10
CA ILE A 853 57.11 -16.46 43.01
C ILE A 853 58.41 -17.04 42.43
N ALA A 854 58.45 -18.36 42.23
CA ALA A 854 59.62 -19.03 41.68
C ALA A 854 59.73 -18.86 40.15
N THR A 855 60.86 -18.36 39.67
CA THR A 855 61.19 -18.24 38.23
C THR A 855 62.43 -19.07 37.87
N PRO A 856 62.67 -19.41 36.58
CA PRO A 856 63.83 -20.20 36.16
C PRO A 856 65.19 -19.60 36.53
N ASP A 857 65.23 -18.29 36.74
CA ASP A 857 66.43 -17.51 37.04
C ASP A 857 66.54 -17.12 38.55
N GLY A 858 65.52 -17.43 39.36
CA GLY A 858 65.48 -17.22 40.82
C GLY A 858 64.07 -16.98 41.38
N GLU A 859 63.92 -16.88 42.71
CA GLU A 859 62.70 -16.34 43.32
C GLU A 859 62.61 -14.82 43.04
N ARG A 860 61.43 -14.32 42.66
CA ARG A 860 61.13 -12.89 42.43
C ARG A 860 59.87 -12.49 43.20
N LEU A 861 59.73 -11.22 43.54
CA LEU A 861 58.50 -10.72 44.17
C LEU A 861 57.36 -10.70 43.15
N VAL A 862 56.12 -10.95 43.60
CA VAL A 862 54.93 -10.89 42.73
C VAL A 862 54.71 -9.48 42.18
N GLU A 863 54.97 -8.44 42.97
CA GLU A 863 54.95 -7.03 42.54
C GLU A 863 56.07 -6.64 41.56
N ASP A 864 57.08 -7.50 41.35
CA ASP A 864 58.16 -7.33 40.37
C ASP A 864 57.93 -8.14 39.07
N LEU A 865 56.81 -8.88 38.95
CA LEU A 865 56.45 -9.64 37.74
C LEU A 865 55.78 -8.75 36.68
N LYS A 866 55.82 -9.20 35.42
CA LYS A 866 55.20 -8.54 34.26
C LYS A 866 54.73 -9.59 33.24
N ALA A 867 53.83 -9.20 32.33
CA ALA A 867 53.55 -9.96 31.12
C ALA A 867 54.86 -10.35 30.40
N GLY A 868 54.98 -11.62 30.01
CA GLY A 868 56.18 -12.21 29.42
C GLY A 868 57.25 -12.71 30.40
N ASP A 869 57.16 -12.43 31.71
CA ASP A 869 58.03 -13.07 32.70
C ASP A 869 57.69 -14.56 32.87
N ARG A 870 58.71 -15.40 33.06
CA ARG A 870 58.54 -16.86 33.12
C ARG A 870 58.49 -17.36 34.55
N VAL A 871 57.45 -18.10 34.90
CA VAL A 871 57.21 -18.68 36.23
C VAL A 871 57.35 -20.21 36.17
N ILE A 872 57.77 -20.82 37.28
CA ILE A 872 57.81 -22.27 37.45
C ILE A 872 56.43 -22.72 37.97
N THR A 873 55.74 -23.51 37.17
CA THR A 873 54.45 -24.10 37.49
C THR A 873 54.60 -25.59 37.79
N ARG A 874 53.56 -26.20 38.38
CA ARG A 874 53.56 -27.61 38.79
C ARG A 874 53.28 -28.55 37.63
N ASP A 875 52.42 -28.12 36.72
CA ASP A 875 51.70 -29.00 35.79
C ASP A 875 52.32 -28.95 34.39
N ASN A 876 52.36 -27.79 33.74
CA ASN A 876 52.97 -27.65 32.40
C ASN A 876 54.41 -27.09 32.40
N GLY A 877 55.00 -26.82 33.57
CA GLY A 877 56.46 -26.69 33.75
C GLY A 877 56.99 -25.27 33.91
N ILE A 878 57.40 -24.62 32.81
CA ILE A 878 57.85 -23.21 32.83
C ILE A 878 56.98 -22.45 31.85
N GLN A 879 56.03 -21.68 32.38
CA GLN A 879 55.07 -20.91 31.61
C GLN A 879 55.36 -19.41 31.69
N SER A 880 54.80 -18.65 30.75
CA SER A 880 54.96 -17.20 30.68
C SER A 880 53.70 -16.52 31.19
N VAL A 881 53.83 -15.61 32.17
CA VAL A 881 52.72 -14.78 32.63
C VAL A 881 52.19 -14.00 31.44
N ARG A 882 50.87 -13.95 31.27
CA ARG A 882 50.24 -13.24 30.15
C ARG A 882 49.68 -11.88 30.56
N TRP A 883 48.96 -11.84 31.69
CA TRP A 883 48.39 -10.64 32.26
C TRP A 883 48.62 -10.59 33.79
N ILE A 884 48.66 -9.38 34.36
CA ILE A 884 48.86 -9.10 35.78
C ILE A 884 48.21 -7.77 36.18
N GLY A 885 47.35 -7.80 37.21
CA GLY A 885 46.55 -6.66 37.68
C GLY A 885 46.56 -6.52 39.21
N SER A 886 46.08 -5.41 39.79
CA SER A 886 46.16 -5.20 41.26
C SER A 886 45.24 -4.14 41.88
N ARG A 887 44.66 -4.45 43.05
CA ARG A 887 43.77 -3.58 43.86
C ARG A 887 44.39 -3.25 45.22
N ASP A 888 44.50 -1.97 45.58
CA ASP A 888 44.93 -1.52 46.93
C ASP A 888 43.74 -1.44 47.90
N LEU A 889 43.92 -1.81 49.18
CA LEU A 889 42.98 -1.59 50.27
C LEU A 889 43.68 -0.97 51.50
N GLU A 890 43.11 0.09 52.05
CA GLU A 890 43.62 0.87 53.17
C GLU A 890 42.94 0.53 54.53
N ALA A 891 43.31 1.27 55.57
CA ALA A 891 42.86 1.07 56.95
C ALA A 891 41.33 1.19 57.16
N ARG A 892 40.61 1.87 56.26
CA ARG A 892 39.14 2.03 56.30
C ARG A 892 38.45 0.78 55.78
N ASP A 893 38.79 0.41 54.55
CA ASP A 893 38.20 -0.67 53.77
C ASP A 893 38.35 -2.00 54.53
N LEU A 894 39.53 -2.22 55.12
CA LEU A 894 39.84 -3.36 55.98
C LEU A 894 39.17 -3.35 57.36
N ALA A 895 38.58 -2.22 57.79
CA ALA A 895 37.80 -2.11 59.02
C ALA A 895 36.30 -2.37 58.77
N ALA A 896 35.78 -1.93 57.62
CA ALA A 896 34.43 -2.26 57.15
C ALA A 896 34.36 -3.72 56.66
N ALA A 897 35.05 -4.04 55.57
CA ALA A 897 35.14 -5.38 55.00
C ALA A 897 36.13 -6.26 55.77
N GLN A 898 35.91 -6.47 57.08
CA GLN A 898 36.76 -7.36 57.89
C GLN A 898 36.89 -8.76 57.27
N HIS A 899 35.87 -9.24 56.57
CA HIS A 899 35.90 -10.53 55.91
C HIS A 899 36.99 -10.62 54.81
N LEU A 900 37.50 -9.49 54.31
CA LEU A 900 38.66 -9.36 53.41
C LEU A 900 40.02 -9.22 54.13
N GLN A 901 40.08 -9.17 55.47
CA GLN A 901 41.36 -9.15 56.20
C GLN A 901 42.19 -10.41 55.88
N PRO A 902 43.47 -10.27 55.49
CA PRO A 902 44.25 -11.33 54.87
C PRO A 902 44.53 -12.52 55.80
N ILE A 903 44.80 -13.67 55.19
CA ILE A 903 45.14 -14.91 55.88
C ILE A 903 46.66 -15.10 55.84
N LEU A 904 47.28 -15.25 57.02
CA LEU A 904 48.67 -15.62 57.19
C LEU A 904 48.78 -17.13 57.35
N ILE A 905 49.43 -17.78 56.39
CA ILE A 905 49.80 -19.20 56.46
C ILE A 905 51.30 -19.24 56.82
N ARG A 906 51.62 -19.65 58.05
CA ARG A 906 53.01 -19.69 58.50
C ARG A 906 53.83 -20.86 57.94
N GLN A 907 55.15 -20.72 57.97
CA GLN A 907 56.12 -21.70 57.54
C GLN A 907 55.79 -23.11 58.08
N GLY A 908 55.57 -24.06 57.16
CA GLY A 908 55.25 -25.46 57.47
C GLY A 908 53.81 -25.76 57.89
N ALA A 909 52.89 -24.79 57.94
CA ALA A 909 51.52 -24.98 58.42
C ALA A 909 50.66 -25.93 57.55
N LEU A 910 50.98 -26.08 56.26
CA LEU A 910 50.25 -26.96 55.33
C LEU A 910 50.77 -28.41 55.35
N GLY A 911 51.84 -28.68 56.08
CA GLY A 911 52.51 -29.98 56.17
C GLY A 911 53.72 -30.11 55.26
N ASN A 912 54.49 -31.19 55.44
CA ASN A 912 55.73 -31.50 54.71
C ASN A 912 56.85 -30.41 54.72
N GLY A 913 56.67 -29.33 55.46
CA GLY A 913 57.57 -28.17 55.48
C GLY A 913 57.09 -26.98 54.65
N LEU A 914 55.87 -27.03 54.10
CA LEU A 914 55.29 -26.01 53.22
C LEU A 914 54.25 -25.13 53.97
N PRO A 915 54.11 -23.84 53.63
CA PRO A 915 55.03 -23.03 52.83
C PRO A 915 56.45 -23.02 53.43
N GLU A 916 57.47 -22.79 52.61
CA GLU A 916 58.86 -22.73 53.08
C GLU A 916 59.18 -21.41 53.80
N ARG A 917 58.28 -20.42 53.75
CA ARG A 917 58.29 -19.16 54.50
C ARG A 917 56.90 -18.86 55.09
N ASP A 918 56.75 -17.78 55.84
CA ASP A 918 55.43 -17.27 56.19
C ASP A 918 54.86 -16.54 54.96
N MET A 919 53.68 -16.93 54.47
CA MET A 919 53.01 -16.30 53.32
C MET A 919 51.72 -15.61 53.78
N MET A 920 51.43 -14.45 53.19
CA MET A 920 50.15 -13.77 53.31
C MET A 920 49.37 -14.00 52.01
N VAL A 921 48.06 -14.20 52.10
CA VAL A 921 47.14 -14.38 50.96
C VAL A 921 45.77 -13.80 51.31
N SER A 922 44.87 -13.68 50.33
CA SER A 922 43.48 -13.27 50.62
C SER A 922 42.66 -14.39 51.28
N PRO A 923 41.47 -14.07 51.80
CA PRO A 923 40.52 -15.06 52.30
C PRO A 923 40.02 -16.07 51.26
N ASN A 924 39.82 -15.67 50.00
CA ASN A 924 39.26 -16.54 48.96
C ASN A 924 40.32 -17.33 48.18
N HIS A 925 41.54 -16.78 48.04
CA HIS A 925 42.65 -17.42 47.33
C HIS A 925 42.92 -18.85 47.80
N ARG A 926 43.01 -19.80 46.86
CA ARG A 926 43.09 -21.24 47.13
C ARG A 926 44.53 -21.75 47.06
N VAL A 927 44.89 -22.52 48.09
CA VAL A 927 46.24 -23.09 48.24
C VAL A 927 46.17 -24.61 48.04
N LEU A 928 47.17 -25.19 47.37
CA LEU A 928 47.23 -26.62 47.11
C LEU A 928 47.60 -27.39 48.39
N VAL A 929 46.66 -28.19 48.88
CA VAL A 929 46.86 -29.09 50.02
C VAL A 929 47.14 -30.50 49.51
N ALA A 930 48.29 -31.06 49.89
CA ALA A 930 48.72 -32.41 49.52
C ALA A 930 49.29 -33.15 50.74
N ASN A 931 48.49 -34.03 51.36
CA ASN A 931 48.88 -34.76 52.56
C ASN A 931 48.14 -36.12 52.68
N ASP A 932 48.48 -36.93 53.69
CA ASP A 932 47.90 -38.28 53.86
C ASP A 932 46.37 -38.28 54.12
N LYS A 933 45.74 -37.13 54.40
CA LYS A 933 44.27 -37.01 54.53
C LYS A 933 43.57 -36.74 53.19
N THR A 934 44.15 -35.96 52.27
CA THR A 934 43.49 -35.62 51.00
C THR A 934 43.17 -36.87 50.20
N ALA A 935 44.20 -37.72 50.02
CA ALA A 935 44.11 -39.04 49.38
C ALA A 935 43.27 -40.09 50.15
N LEU A 936 42.76 -39.76 51.34
CA LEU A 936 41.87 -40.61 52.15
C LEU A 936 40.39 -40.19 52.06
N TYR A 937 40.12 -38.90 51.80
CA TYR A 937 38.77 -38.32 51.85
C TYR A 937 38.19 -37.90 50.49
N PHE A 938 39.03 -37.56 49.50
CA PHE A 938 38.55 -36.92 48.26
C PHE A 938 38.89 -37.69 46.97
N GLU A 939 39.45 -38.90 47.10
CA GLU A 939 40.05 -39.73 46.04
C GLU A 939 41.29 -39.11 45.34
N ASP A 940 41.30 -37.80 45.18
CA ASP A 940 42.45 -36.99 44.75
C ASP A 940 43.57 -36.90 45.80
N ARG A 941 44.81 -36.77 45.33
CA ARG A 941 46.00 -36.62 46.20
C ARG A 941 46.33 -35.17 46.53
N GLU A 942 45.94 -34.24 45.67
CA GLU A 942 46.24 -32.82 45.75
C GLU A 942 44.95 -32.05 45.43
N VAL A 943 44.53 -31.13 46.30
CA VAL A 943 43.27 -30.38 46.18
C VAL A 943 43.48 -28.91 46.51
N LEU A 944 42.75 -28.01 45.86
CA LEU A 944 42.77 -26.57 46.13
C LEU A 944 41.79 -26.23 47.25
N VAL A 945 42.21 -25.38 48.20
CA VAL A 945 41.37 -24.95 49.33
C VAL A 945 41.56 -23.46 49.62
N ALA A 946 40.48 -22.70 49.57
CA ALA A 946 40.44 -21.28 49.93
C ALA A 946 41.00 -21.03 51.35
N ALA A 947 41.90 -20.05 51.50
CA ALA A 947 42.64 -19.84 52.73
C ALA A 947 41.75 -19.57 53.95
N LYS A 948 40.59 -18.89 53.79
CA LYS A 948 39.59 -18.68 54.86
C LYS A 948 39.09 -20.00 55.46
N HIS A 949 39.02 -21.07 54.68
CA HIS A 949 38.60 -22.41 55.14
C HIS A 949 39.71 -23.18 55.86
N LEU A 950 40.97 -22.75 55.77
CA LEU A 950 42.13 -23.37 56.43
C LEU A 950 42.42 -22.79 57.83
N THR A 951 41.73 -21.73 58.26
CA THR A 951 41.94 -20.95 59.51
C THR A 951 41.77 -21.69 60.84
N GLY A 952 41.51 -23.00 60.81
CA GLY A 952 41.59 -23.87 62.00
C GLY A 952 42.87 -24.71 62.11
N LEU A 953 43.74 -24.69 61.09
CA LEU A 953 45.01 -25.42 61.09
C LEU A 953 46.04 -24.69 61.93
N ALA A 954 46.86 -25.46 62.67
CA ALA A 954 47.86 -24.92 63.58
C ALA A 954 48.99 -24.20 62.83
N GLY A 955 48.83 -22.89 62.63
CA GLY A 955 49.76 -22.03 61.90
C GLY A 955 49.08 -21.11 60.87
N VAL A 956 47.80 -21.31 60.56
CA VAL A 956 47.00 -20.48 59.66
C VAL A 956 46.06 -19.59 60.48
N ASP A 957 46.28 -18.27 60.45
CA ASP A 957 45.46 -17.28 61.18
C ASP A 957 45.05 -16.13 60.24
N ARG A 958 43.88 -15.52 60.47
CA ARG A 958 43.55 -14.19 59.92
C ARG A 958 44.46 -13.14 60.58
N VAL A 959 44.96 -12.17 59.82
CA VAL A 959 45.77 -11.05 60.33
C VAL A 959 45.03 -9.74 60.13
N GLU A 960 44.86 -8.99 61.23
CA GLU A 960 44.40 -7.61 61.20
C GLU A 960 45.55 -6.70 60.74
N THR A 961 45.41 -6.08 59.56
CA THR A 961 46.31 -5.06 59.03
C THR A 961 45.55 -3.74 58.75
N SER A 962 46.31 -2.65 58.59
CA SER A 962 45.81 -1.31 58.27
C SER A 962 46.17 -0.85 56.86
N LYS A 963 46.68 -1.76 56.03
CA LYS A 963 46.74 -1.69 54.56
C LYS A 963 47.03 -3.12 54.06
N VAL A 964 46.42 -3.52 52.96
CA VAL A 964 46.82 -4.69 52.16
C VAL A 964 46.59 -4.37 50.69
N THR A 965 47.47 -4.84 49.81
CA THR A 965 47.26 -4.77 48.36
C THR A 965 46.90 -6.17 47.88
N TYR A 966 46.26 -6.28 46.71
CA TYR A 966 45.80 -7.52 46.14
C TYR A 966 46.10 -7.59 44.60
N ILE A 967 47.23 -8.20 44.22
CA ILE A 967 47.74 -8.50 42.86
C ILE A 967 47.30 -9.88 42.34
N HIS A 968 46.69 -9.93 41.14
CA HIS A 968 46.38 -11.14 40.35
C HIS A 968 47.35 -11.34 39.17
N PHE A 969 47.57 -12.58 38.70
CA PHE A 969 48.25 -12.85 37.42
C PHE A 969 47.87 -14.21 36.83
N MET A 970 47.90 -14.34 35.48
CA MET A 970 47.42 -15.51 34.73
C MET A 970 48.38 -16.02 33.65
N PHE A 971 48.04 -17.17 33.04
CA PHE A 971 48.80 -17.91 32.03
C PHE A 971 47.87 -18.37 30.89
N ASP A 972 48.37 -19.19 29.96
CA ASP A 972 47.61 -19.76 28.83
C ASP A 972 46.57 -20.81 29.27
N GLN A 973 46.67 -21.31 30.51
CA GLN A 973 45.77 -22.26 31.16
C GLN A 973 45.83 -22.01 32.68
N HIS A 974 44.87 -22.54 33.46
CA HIS A 974 44.99 -22.47 34.91
C HIS A 974 46.21 -23.28 35.39
N GLU A 975 47.17 -22.63 36.04
CA GLU A 975 48.42 -23.23 36.51
C GLU A 975 48.54 -23.18 38.03
N VAL A 976 49.08 -24.26 38.63
CA VAL A 976 49.49 -24.22 40.04
C VAL A 976 50.94 -23.71 40.12
N VAL A 977 51.15 -22.54 40.70
CA VAL A 977 52.44 -21.85 40.82
C VAL A 977 53.13 -22.10 42.16
N LEU A 978 54.44 -21.87 42.23
CA LEU A 978 55.23 -21.99 43.47
C LEU A 978 55.43 -20.61 44.11
N SER A 979 54.67 -20.32 45.17
CA SER A 979 54.69 -19.07 45.94
C SER A 979 55.18 -19.31 47.38
N ASP A 980 56.25 -18.65 47.81
CA ASP A 980 56.87 -18.80 49.14
C ASP A 980 57.17 -20.25 49.55
N GLY A 981 57.36 -21.12 48.55
CA GLY A 981 57.59 -22.56 48.72
C GLY A 981 56.31 -23.39 48.90
N ALA A 982 55.13 -22.78 49.03
CA ALA A 982 53.86 -23.49 48.86
C ALA A 982 53.41 -23.48 47.39
N TRP A 983 52.51 -24.40 47.04
CA TRP A 983 51.88 -24.44 45.73
C TRP A 983 50.49 -23.80 45.82
N THR A 984 50.21 -22.85 44.94
CA THR A 984 49.02 -21.98 44.94
C THR A 984 48.41 -21.90 43.55
N GLU A 985 47.16 -21.51 43.44
CA GLU A 985 46.55 -21.19 42.15
C GLU A 985 47.13 -19.91 41.52
N SER A 986 47.17 -19.83 40.19
CA SER A 986 47.19 -18.54 39.50
C SER A 986 45.80 -17.90 39.57
N PHE A 987 45.62 -16.71 38.98
CA PHE A 987 44.28 -16.26 38.64
C PHE A 987 43.64 -17.29 37.68
N GLN A 988 42.41 -17.69 37.98
CA GLN A 988 41.55 -18.46 37.08
C GLN A 988 40.41 -17.53 36.63
N PRO A 989 40.42 -17.03 35.37
CA PRO A 989 39.23 -16.46 34.77
C PRO A 989 38.10 -17.50 34.74
N GLY A 990 37.16 -17.32 35.65
CA GLY A 990 35.75 -17.53 35.40
C GLY A 990 35.05 -16.20 35.63
N ASP A 991 33.75 -16.17 35.47
CA ASP A 991 32.86 -15.01 35.50
C ASP A 991 33.04 -14.26 36.83
N HIS A 992 32.91 -15.01 37.93
CA HIS A 992 33.13 -14.55 39.32
C HIS A 992 34.59 -14.15 39.66
N SER A 993 35.49 -14.11 38.68
CA SER A 993 36.88 -13.66 38.83
C SER A 993 37.20 -12.51 37.88
N LEU A 994 36.69 -12.56 36.63
CA LEU A 994 36.85 -11.53 35.60
C LEU A 994 36.11 -10.25 35.95
N ARG A 995 34.86 -10.37 36.43
CA ARG A 995 34.08 -9.29 37.03
C ARG A 995 34.87 -8.59 38.17
N GLY A 996 35.71 -9.33 38.90
CA GLY A 996 36.60 -8.79 39.95
C GLY A 996 37.77 -7.89 39.52
N LEU A 997 37.83 -7.44 38.27
CA LEU A 997 38.88 -6.59 37.68
C LEU A 997 38.27 -5.31 37.08
N ASP A 998 39.00 -4.19 37.10
CA ASP A 998 38.57 -2.97 36.40
C ASP A 998 38.50 -3.15 34.88
N ASN A 999 37.61 -2.41 34.22
CA ASN A 999 37.29 -2.61 32.80
C ASN A 999 38.51 -2.48 31.87
N ALA A 1000 39.47 -1.62 32.19
CA ALA A 1000 40.73 -1.53 31.43
C ALA A 1000 41.57 -2.82 31.52
N GLN A 1001 41.66 -3.45 32.70
CA GLN A 1001 42.30 -4.76 32.88
C GLN A 1001 41.45 -5.92 32.32
N ARG A 1002 40.11 -5.85 32.42
CA ARG A 1002 39.18 -6.85 31.90
C ARG A 1002 39.26 -6.93 30.37
N ASN A 1003 39.27 -5.77 29.71
CA ASN A 1003 39.41 -5.68 28.26
C ASN A 1003 40.82 -6.08 27.80
N GLU A 1004 41.90 -5.76 28.55
CA GLU A 1004 43.23 -6.31 28.29
C GLU A 1004 43.25 -7.86 28.38
N VAL A 1005 42.49 -8.48 29.29
CA VAL A 1005 42.36 -9.94 29.35
C VAL A 1005 41.62 -10.50 28.13
N PHE A 1006 40.51 -9.90 27.70
CA PHE A 1006 39.76 -10.35 26.52
C PHE A 1006 40.49 -10.10 25.20
N GLU A 1007 41.28 -9.02 25.07
CA GLU A 1007 42.17 -8.82 23.91
C GLU A 1007 43.28 -9.89 23.84
N LEU A 1008 43.85 -10.27 24.99
CA LEU A 1008 44.92 -11.27 25.07
C LEU A 1008 44.42 -12.70 24.95
N PHE A 1009 43.14 -12.95 25.24
CA PHE A 1009 42.47 -14.25 25.21
C PHE A 1009 41.01 -14.12 24.72
N PRO A 1010 40.78 -13.93 23.40
CA PRO A 1010 39.43 -13.80 22.86
C PRO A 1010 38.52 -14.99 23.18
N GLU A 1011 39.10 -16.18 23.36
CA GLU A 1011 38.36 -17.37 23.78
C GLU A 1011 37.67 -17.25 25.14
N LEU A 1012 38.06 -16.31 26.01
CA LEU A 1012 37.38 -16.09 27.30
C LEU A 1012 36.11 -15.24 27.17
N LYS A 1013 35.78 -14.73 25.97
CA LYS A 1013 34.51 -14.04 25.71
C LYS A 1013 33.30 -14.98 25.67
N SER A 1014 33.45 -16.25 25.30
CA SER A 1014 32.33 -17.23 25.31
C SER A 1014 32.31 -18.12 26.56
N GLU A 1015 31.12 -18.55 26.97
CA GLU A 1015 30.91 -19.42 28.14
C GLU A 1015 31.62 -20.78 27.95
N GLU A 1016 31.53 -21.40 26.76
CA GLU A 1016 32.30 -22.59 26.38
C GLU A 1016 33.82 -22.42 26.61
N GLY A 1017 34.37 -21.26 26.28
CA GLY A 1017 35.81 -20.99 26.41
C GLY A 1017 36.24 -20.71 27.85
N ARG A 1018 35.38 -20.06 28.65
CA ARG A 1018 35.54 -19.93 30.11
C ARG A 1018 35.47 -21.30 30.79
N ALA A 1019 34.50 -22.15 30.41
CA ALA A 1019 34.38 -23.53 30.87
C ALA A 1019 35.60 -24.40 30.44
N ALA A 1020 36.14 -24.18 29.24
CA ALA A 1020 37.36 -24.83 28.76
C ALA A 1020 38.61 -24.43 29.56
N TYR A 1021 38.65 -23.24 30.18
CA TYR A 1021 39.68 -22.80 31.15
C TYR A 1021 39.49 -23.50 32.52
N SER A 1022 39.36 -24.84 32.47
CA SER A 1022 39.06 -25.70 33.61
C SER A 1022 40.13 -25.67 34.71
N SER A 1023 39.70 -25.85 35.96
CA SER A 1023 40.58 -25.68 37.12
C SER A 1023 41.62 -26.80 37.25
N ALA A 1024 42.90 -26.44 37.43
CA ALA A 1024 44.04 -27.37 37.44
C ALA A 1024 43.92 -28.54 38.45
N ARG A 1025 43.13 -28.36 39.52
CA ARG A 1025 42.79 -29.39 40.52
C ARG A 1025 41.39 -29.14 41.07
N ARG A 1026 40.76 -30.20 41.57
CA ARG A 1026 39.52 -30.10 42.36
C ARG A 1026 39.66 -29.10 43.52
N SER A 1027 38.77 -28.14 43.57
CA SER A 1027 38.61 -27.19 44.68
C SER A 1027 37.58 -27.69 45.69
N LEU A 1028 37.80 -27.49 46.99
CA LEU A 1028 36.91 -27.99 48.05
C LEU A 1028 35.95 -26.92 48.61
N LYS A 1029 34.65 -27.27 48.71
CA LYS A 1029 33.63 -26.45 49.37
C LYS A 1029 33.87 -26.37 50.89
N ARG A 1030 33.30 -25.35 51.55
CA ARG A 1030 33.54 -25.01 52.98
C ARG A 1030 33.37 -26.18 53.96
N HIS A 1031 32.46 -27.11 53.68
CA HIS A 1031 32.19 -28.27 54.53
C HIS A 1031 33.17 -29.43 54.29
N GLU A 1032 33.68 -29.61 53.07
CA GLU A 1032 34.72 -30.59 52.72
C GLU A 1032 36.05 -30.20 53.37
N ALA A 1033 36.46 -28.93 53.24
CA ALA A 1033 37.71 -28.40 53.77
C ALA A 1033 37.90 -28.68 55.28
N ARG A 1034 36.80 -28.68 56.07
CA ARG A 1034 36.81 -29.01 57.52
C ARG A 1034 37.38 -30.41 57.83
N LEU A 1035 37.32 -31.36 56.90
CA LEU A 1035 37.88 -32.71 57.06
C LEU A 1035 39.41 -32.75 57.04
N LEU A 1036 40.06 -31.71 56.48
CA LEU A 1036 41.52 -31.56 56.51
C LEU A 1036 41.99 -30.88 57.79
N VAL A 1037 41.19 -29.93 58.30
CA VAL A 1037 41.46 -29.08 59.46
C VAL A 1037 41.38 -29.82 60.81
N HIS A 1038 40.72 -30.98 60.87
CA HIS A 1038 40.60 -31.82 62.08
C HIS A 1038 41.29 -33.17 61.90
#